data_AF-A0A8I2ZME8-F1
#
_entry.id   AF-A0A8I2ZME8-F1
#
_cell.length_a   1.000
_cell.length_b   1.000
_cell.length_c   1.000
_cell.angle_alpha   90.00
_cell.angle_beta   90.00
_cell.angle_gamma   90.00
#
_symmetry.space_group_name_H-M   'P 1'
#
loop_
_entity.id
_entity.type
_entity.pdbx_description
1 polymer ?
#
loop_
_entity_poly.entity_id
_entity_poly.type
_entity_poly.pdbx_seq_one_letter_code
_entity_poly.pdbx_strand_id
1 'polypeptide(L)'
;MFSATFSRINIEFLAQANLPHDGAIRNLFTSKHRIGGLTAALGLRKQGHKVTLLERSGLNSEVGAAIHLAPNCHGILKQFDIFPEKFGANPIRGIADYDAIGNQRVRVDLRKPLSIWQHWRLPTSLPGRPAEIRTNCSVADVDPTGGTVTLEDGFVVSGDLIIGADGVSSVTRSIIAGPSLKPFGSGKSAFRFMIPRSTLRENPETRDLVAEDGYLTMWVGDDRRLVMYPTLNNTVMNFVGIHPSELTSGQGKGWSRSGSKERLLEVYGGFAPVVLSILREVDESELKVWTLLDMDRIPTWIKGKLALLGDAAHPFLAHQGQGGAMAIEDAAALAALLPSGTTVDELPERLALYEKIRDARAHKIQSFTRSAGEDLTDANRKNFNMMEFINYNFGHDEWHNSRRVLQEHLWSRNGPSFQRGPLSFGPMPSPRQRHDGTPQPPGGSTTAHNIRFSTSATYLKTLFPTPAFSFVGHGTLAEASLVTLEFRDLSWLGGRGYNVCGFFIHGVRYEKEPGNSVIGSFMAVMFEGAADPLVTGREELGVPKIFCNIDVAKKEKCVLVKCSWDGNVFIEIDLGAGSPTNGAATNGVSKPEDQDAQTQTNGALQPVQDAPTWFWYRCVPSVGKKGVADAEYLVTQTHEPVPDSTSPDAAAKKTWHESTMKFDRGTWKTLPTLHHVASTLADMPVYGVIASDTTERENLTSPFIHYACKYKQTLL
;
A
#
# COMPACT_ATOMS: atom_id res chain seq x y z
N MET A 1 20.85 -15.57 4.23
CA MET A 1 20.53 -16.45 5.37
C MET A 1 21.69 -16.40 6.35
N PHE A 2 21.41 -16.28 7.65
CA PHE A 2 22.44 -16.06 8.69
C PHE A 2 22.20 -16.95 9.92
N SER A 3 23.25 -17.29 10.66
CA SER A 3 23.18 -17.83 12.03
C SER A 3 23.68 -16.79 13.03
N ALA A 4 22.97 -16.57 14.14
CA ALA A 4 23.32 -15.54 15.11
C ALA A 4 23.13 -16.02 16.55
N THR A 5 23.87 -15.44 17.50
CA THR A 5 23.66 -15.67 18.93
C THR A 5 22.63 -14.68 19.48
N PHE A 6 21.77 -15.16 20.40
CA PHE A 6 20.59 -14.45 20.88
C PHE A 6 20.90 -13.16 21.67
N SER A 7 22.01 -13.10 22.39
CA SER A 7 22.38 -12.02 23.31
C SER A 7 22.67 -10.67 22.63
N ARG A 8 23.51 -10.66 21.59
CA ARG A 8 23.97 -9.42 20.93
C ARG A 8 22.89 -8.73 20.11
N ILE A 9 21.95 -9.49 19.55
CA ILE A 9 20.80 -8.93 18.82
C ILE A 9 19.89 -8.14 19.78
N ASN A 10 19.72 -8.58 21.04
CA ASN A 10 18.81 -7.94 22.00
C ASN A 10 19.25 -6.58 22.53
N ILE A 11 20.56 -6.35 22.69
CA ILE A 11 21.08 -5.14 23.37
C ILE A 11 20.88 -3.87 22.52
N GLU A 12 20.89 -4.00 21.19
CA GLU A 12 20.87 -2.82 20.30
C GLU A 12 19.52 -2.54 19.61
N PHE A 13 18.53 -3.45 19.69
CA PHE A 13 17.12 -3.04 19.54
C PHE A 13 16.76 -1.87 20.46
N LEU A 14 17.51 -1.69 21.56
CA LEU A 14 17.24 -0.75 22.66
C LEU A 14 17.86 0.65 22.44
N ALA A 15 18.76 0.86 21.49
CA ALA A 15 19.56 2.09 21.39
C ALA A 15 19.31 2.88 20.10
N GLN A 16 18.44 3.89 20.12
CA GLN A 16 18.48 5.08 19.24
C GLN A 16 17.43 6.16 19.68
N ALA A 17 17.93 7.31 20.17
CA ALA A 17 17.23 8.55 20.56
C ALA A 17 17.16 9.56 19.38
N ASN A 18 16.36 10.64 19.27
CA ASN A 18 15.46 11.44 20.12
C ASN A 18 14.57 12.32 19.18
N LEU A 19 13.40 12.84 19.63
CA LEU A 19 12.69 14.11 19.27
C LEU A 19 11.16 14.03 19.59
N PRO A 20 10.47 15.13 19.95
CA PRO A 20 9.08 15.12 20.37
C PRO A 20 8.08 15.42 19.22
N HIS A 21 7.02 14.62 19.12
CA HIS A 21 5.74 14.99 18.50
C HIS A 21 4.60 14.35 19.32
N ASP A 22 3.49 15.07 19.47
CA ASP A 22 2.36 14.71 20.32
C ASP A 22 1.20 14.15 19.47
N GLY A 23 0.56 13.06 19.91
CA GLY A 23 -0.61 12.45 19.24
C GLY A 23 -0.62 10.93 19.01
N ALA A 24 0.21 10.12 19.67
CA ALA A 24 0.42 8.70 19.34
C ALA A 24 -0.28 7.66 20.26
N ILE A 25 -0.71 6.53 19.68
CA ILE A 25 -1.27 5.34 20.37
C ILE A 25 -0.25 4.75 21.37
N ARG A 26 -0.70 4.35 22.57
CA ARG A 26 0.12 3.69 23.61
C ARG A 26 0.05 2.16 23.50
N ASN A 27 1.15 1.53 23.10
CA ASN A 27 1.28 0.07 23.00
C ASN A 27 2.08 -0.49 24.17
N LEU A 28 1.61 -1.59 24.77
CA LEU A 28 2.25 -2.27 25.89
C LEU A 28 2.64 -3.70 25.54
N PHE A 29 3.89 -4.09 25.79
CA PHE A 29 4.40 -5.43 25.47
C PHE A 29 4.75 -6.21 26.72
N THR A 30 4.43 -7.50 26.74
CA THR A 30 4.87 -8.44 27.78
C THR A 30 5.83 -9.46 27.12
N SER A 31 7.12 -9.48 27.47
CA SER A 31 8.11 -10.36 26.82
C SER A 31 8.69 -11.40 27.77
N LYS A 32 8.73 -12.65 27.28
CA LYS A 32 9.57 -13.76 27.80
C LYS A 32 10.46 -14.33 26.69
N HIS A 33 10.07 -14.15 25.41
CA HIS A 33 10.83 -14.52 24.23
C HIS A 33 11.10 -13.26 23.39
N ARG A 34 12.32 -12.75 23.56
CA ARG A 34 12.72 -11.35 23.32
C ARG A 34 12.55 -10.87 21.87
N ILE A 35 12.67 -11.74 20.87
CA ILE A 35 12.73 -11.35 19.44
C ILE A 35 11.43 -10.70 18.96
N GLY A 36 10.29 -11.38 19.18
CA GLY A 36 9.00 -10.91 18.68
C GLY A 36 8.59 -9.58 19.28
N GLY A 37 8.64 -9.48 20.61
CA GLY A 37 8.30 -8.26 21.36
C GLY A 37 9.20 -7.08 21.00
N LEU A 38 10.52 -7.28 20.92
CA LEU A 38 11.46 -6.21 20.53
C LEU A 38 11.26 -5.78 19.06
N THR A 39 11.03 -6.73 18.16
CA THR A 39 10.80 -6.44 16.74
C THR A 39 9.50 -5.66 16.57
N ALA A 40 8.44 -6.04 17.28
CA ALA A 40 7.16 -5.33 17.22
C ALA A 40 7.26 -3.93 17.84
N ALA A 41 7.97 -3.79 18.97
CA ALA A 41 8.26 -2.49 19.56
C ALA A 41 8.99 -1.56 18.59
N LEU A 42 10.00 -2.09 17.87
CA LEU A 42 10.74 -1.35 16.86
C LEU A 42 9.89 -0.96 15.64
N GLY A 43 9.10 -1.91 15.12
CA GLY A 43 8.20 -1.67 14.00
C GLY A 43 7.14 -0.62 14.32
N LEU A 44 6.46 -0.75 15.47
CA LEU A 44 5.42 0.19 15.88
C LEU A 44 5.97 1.58 16.22
N ARG A 45 7.13 1.69 16.88
CA ARG A 45 7.72 3.01 17.12
C ARG A 45 8.09 3.73 15.82
N LYS A 46 8.56 2.99 14.80
CA LYS A 46 8.85 3.53 13.47
C LYS A 46 7.60 3.99 12.73
N GLN A 47 6.44 3.47 13.11
CA GLN A 47 5.13 3.94 12.65
C GLN A 47 4.57 5.09 13.50
N GLY A 48 5.37 5.68 14.39
CA GLY A 48 4.99 6.84 15.19
C GLY A 48 4.30 6.52 16.52
N HIS A 49 4.13 5.23 16.88
CA HIS A 49 3.43 4.85 18.11
C HIS A 49 4.29 5.04 19.37
N LYS A 50 3.65 5.32 20.51
CA LYS A 50 4.30 5.33 21.83
C LYS A 50 4.32 3.91 22.37
N VAL A 51 5.52 3.35 22.54
CA VAL A 51 5.69 1.96 22.95
C VAL A 51 6.31 1.86 24.35
N THR A 52 5.73 1.04 25.21
CA THR A 52 6.31 0.58 26.48
C THR A 52 6.47 -0.94 26.44
N LEU A 53 7.67 -1.43 26.73
CA LEU A 53 8.01 -2.85 26.75
C LEU A 53 8.33 -3.30 28.17
N LEU A 54 7.62 -4.31 28.66
CA LEU A 54 7.79 -4.93 29.97
C LEU A 54 8.52 -6.27 29.80
N GLU A 55 9.68 -6.39 30.42
CA GLU A 55 10.52 -7.58 30.36
C GLU A 55 10.86 -8.05 31.78
N ARG A 56 10.63 -9.34 32.03
CA ARG A 56 10.87 -9.94 33.34
C ARG A 56 12.35 -9.99 33.71
N SER A 57 13.22 -10.24 32.73
CA SER A 57 14.66 -10.35 32.98
C SER A 57 15.33 -8.99 33.08
N GLY A 58 16.46 -8.93 33.80
CA GLY A 58 17.30 -7.73 33.87
C GLY A 58 18.09 -7.45 32.58
N LEU A 59 18.00 -8.31 31.56
CA LEU A 59 18.80 -8.25 30.32
C LEU A 59 20.34 -8.33 30.50
N ASN A 60 20.83 -8.66 31.70
CA ASN A 60 22.24 -8.55 32.07
C ASN A 60 23.14 -9.76 31.69
N SER A 61 22.60 -10.82 31.08
CA SER A 61 23.39 -12.02 30.77
C SER A 61 23.02 -12.66 29.43
N GLU A 62 24.02 -13.25 28.78
CA GLU A 62 23.86 -14.06 27.56
C GLU A 62 23.15 -15.38 27.90
N VAL A 63 21.84 -15.34 28.10
CA VAL A 63 21.06 -16.57 28.26
C VAL A 63 20.67 -17.08 26.86
N GLY A 64 21.42 -18.07 26.38
CA GLY A 64 20.90 -19.12 25.52
C GLY A 64 21.14 -19.02 24.00
N ALA A 65 21.37 -20.23 23.45
CA ALA A 65 21.02 -20.76 22.13
C ALA A 65 21.05 -19.83 20.91
N ALA A 66 21.79 -20.22 19.88
CA ALA A 66 21.80 -19.53 18.62
C ALA A 66 20.50 -19.71 17.82
N ILE A 67 20.20 -18.73 16.97
CA ILE A 67 19.04 -18.69 16.08
C ILE A 67 19.48 -18.69 14.62
N HIS A 68 18.58 -19.17 13.79
CA HIS A 68 18.70 -19.13 12.35
C HIS A 68 17.81 -18.01 11.79
N LEU A 69 18.39 -17.15 10.94
CA LEU A 69 17.71 -16.04 10.29
C LEU A 69 17.59 -16.36 8.79
N ALA A 70 16.41 -16.88 8.43
CA ALA A 70 16.03 -17.18 7.07
C ALA A 70 15.75 -15.89 6.24
N PRO A 71 15.73 -15.96 4.89
CA PRO A 71 15.51 -14.79 4.05
C PRO A 71 14.28 -13.95 4.43
N ASN A 72 13.13 -14.59 4.64
CA ASN A 72 11.85 -13.97 4.99
C ASN A 72 11.94 -13.03 6.21
N CYS A 73 12.59 -13.43 7.29
CA CYS A 73 12.76 -12.56 8.46
C CYS A 73 13.95 -11.61 8.33
N HIS A 74 15.01 -12.00 7.62
CA HIS A 74 16.18 -11.16 7.42
C HIS A 74 15.88 -9.91 6.58
N GLY A 75 15.01 -10.03 5.56
CA GLY A 75 14.53 -8.88 4.79
C GLY A 75 13.81 -7.84 5.67
N ILE A 76 12.95 -8.31 6.56
CA ILE A 76 12.22 -7.48 7.53
C ILE A 76 13.18 -6.80 8.51
N LEU A 77 14.16 -7.53 9.06
CA LEU A 77 15.15 -6.94 9.96
C LEU A 77 15.91 -5.79 9.28
N LYS A 78 16.31 -5.97 8.02
CA LYS A 78 16.95 -4.91 7.22
C LYS A 78 16.04 -3.70 7.00
N GLN A 79 14.75 -3.94 6.77
CA GLN A 79 13.77 -2.87 6.66
C GLN A 79 13.61 -2.10 7.97
N PHE A 80 13.82 -2.76 9.11
CA PHE A 80 13.85 -2.13 10.43
C PHE A 80 15.23 -1.62 10.85
N ASP A 81 16.17 -1.47 9.90
CA ASP A 81 17.54 -1.00 10.09
C ASP A 81 18.41 -1.90 10.99
N ILE A 82 18.07 -3.19 11.08
CA ILE A 82 18.85 -4.21 11.79
C ILE A 82 19.63 -5.05 10.79
N PHE A 83 20.94 -5.06 10.98
CA PHE A 83 21.90 -5.78 10.15
C PHE A 83 22.61 -6.81 11.02
N PRO A 84 22.07 -8.05 11.14
CA PRO A 84 22.63 -9.08 12.02
C PRO A 84 24.13 -9.32 11.84
N GLU A 85 24.65 -9.16 10.62
CA GLU A 85 26.06 -9.27 10.27
C GLU A 85 26.97 -8.32 11.06
N LYS A 86 26.47 -7.13 11.44
CA LYS A 86 27.22 -6.17 12.27
C LYS A 86 27.36 -6.63 13.73
N PHE A 87 26.57 -7.63 14.13
CA PHE A 87 26.47 -8.13 15.50
C PHE A 87 27.01 -9.54 15.67
N GLY A 88 27.82 -10.00 14.71
CA GLY A 88 28.46 -11.31 14.76
C GLY A 88 27.62 -12.46 14.23
N ALA A 89 26.53 -12.16 13.49
CA ALA A 89 25.83 -13.19 12.72
C ALA A 89 26.69 -13.66 11.54
N ASN A 90 26.74 -14.97 11.33
CA ASN A 90 27.51 -15.56 10.25
C ASN A 90 26.62 -15.85 9.04
N PRO A 91 27.06 -15.54 7.82
CA PRO A 91 26.35 -15.99 6.63
C PRO A 91 26.46 -17.52 6.53
N ILE A 92 25.33 -18.19 6.27
CA ILE A 92 25.34 -19.61 5.94
C ILE A 92 25.86 -19.76 4.52
N ARG A 93 27.00 -20.44 4.36
CA ARG A 93 27.70 -20.66 3.09
C ARG A 93 27.38 -22.02 2.49
N GLY A 94 27.04 -23.01 3.32
CA GLY A 94 26.70 -24.35 2.85
C GLY A 94 25.99 -25.18 3.90
N ILE A 95 25.41 -26.29 3.47
CA ILE A 95 24.84 -27.33 4.32
C ILE A 95 25.57 -28.65 4.05
N ALA A 96 25.90 -29.37 5.10
CA ALA A 96 26.40 -30.74 5.03
C ALA A 96 25.51 -31.66 5.89
N ASP A 97 25.02 -32.74 5.29
CA ASP A 97 24.19 -33.76 5.94
C ASP A 97 24.90 -35.11 5.90
N TYR A 98 24.94 -35.76 7.06
CA TYR A 98 25.55 -37.06 7.28
C TYR A 98 24.51 -38.00 7.90
N ASP A 99 24.63 -39.30 7.64
CA ASP A 99 23.94 -40.29 8.48
C ASP A 99 24.58 -40.40 9.87
N ALA A 100 23.95 -41.15 10.78
CA ALA A 100 24.44 -41.32 12.14
C ALA A 100 25.87 -41.89 12.20
N ILE A 101 26.27 -42.79 11.30
CA ILE A 101 27.59 -43.44 11.32
C ILE A 101 28.68 -42.64 10.57
N GLY A 102 28.31 -41.54 9.91
CA GLY A 102 29.23 -40.56 9.35
C GLY A 102 29.36 -40.56 7.83
N ASN A 103 28.53 -41.30 7.10
CA ASN A 103 28.53 -41.21 5.64
C ASN A 103 27.89 -39.90 5.19
N GLN A 104 28.58 -39.14 4.35
CA GLN A 104 28.05 -37.90 3.79
C GLN A 104 26.93 -38.20 2.80
N ARG A 105 25.72 -37.76 3.10
CA ARG A 105 24.55 -37.87 2.21
C ARG A 105 24.51 -36.72 1.22
N VAL A 106 24.70 -35.50 1.73
CA VAL A 106 24.56 -34.27 0.95
C VAL A 106 25.58 -33.23 1.41
N ARG A 107 26.21 -32.54 0.46
CA ARG A 107 26.95 -31.30 0.72
C ARG A 107 26.61 -30.29 -0.37
N VAL A 108 26.00 -29.18 0.01
CA VAL A 108 25.55 -28.15 -0.94
C VAL A 108 26.16 -26.81 -0.56
N ASP A 109 26.76 -26.15 -1.55
CA ASP A 109 27.15 -24.76 -1.47
C ASP A 109 25.93 -23.87 -1.71
N LEU A 110 25.61 -23.03 -0.73
CA LEU A 110 24.46 -22.16 -0.73
C LEU A 110 24.76 -20.73 -1.18
N ARG A 111 26.01 -20.37 -1.48
CA ARG A 111 26.38 -18.99 -1.87
C ARG A 111 25.62 -18.51 -3.10
N LYS A 112 25.52 -19.35 -4.14
CA LYS A 112 24.79 -19.04 -5.39
C LYS A 112 23.27 -19.19 -5.22
N PRO A 113 22.72 -20.29 -4.65
CA PRO A 113 21.29 -20.40 -4.39
C PRO A 113 20.72 -19.32 -3.47
N LEU A 114 21.48 -18.82 -2.49
CA LEU A 114 21.00 -17.78 -1.58
C LEU A 114 21.05 -16.37 -2.17
N SER A 115 21.79 -16.13 -3.26
CA SER A 115 21.88 -14.80 -3.87
C SER A 115 20.61 -14.38 -4.61
N ILE A 116 19.71 -15.32 -4.90
CA ILE A 116 18.41 -15.05 -5.53
C ILE A 116 17.42 -14.39 -4.56
N TRP A 117 17.62 -14.59 -3.26
CA TRP A 117 16.75 -14.05 -2.22
C TRP A 117 17.25 -12.67 -1.79
N GLN A 118 16.89 -11.66 -2.57
CA GLN A 118 17.14 -10.25 -2.27
C GLN A 118 15.83 -9.58 -1.87
N HIS A 119 15.78 -9.01 -0.67
CA HIS A 119 14.62 -8.25 -0.22
C HIS A 119 14.86 -6.76 -0.48
N TRP A 120 13.82 -6.11 -1.02
CA TRP A 120 13.80 -4.68 -1.28
C TRP A 120 13.91 -3.88 0.01
N ARG A 121 14.68 -2.79 0.01
CA ARG A 121 14.81 -1.88 1.15
C ARG A 121 14.02 -0.61 0.86
N LEU A 122 13.15 -0.20 1.78
CA LEU A 122 12.58 1.14 1.72
C LEU A 122 13.69 2.15 2.02
N PRO A 123 13.90 3.17 1.16
CA PRO A 123 14.92 4.18 1.36
C PRO A 123 14.38 5.22 2.34
N THR A 124 14.39 4.96 3.65
CA THR A 124 14.35 6.00 4.71
C THR A 124 14.33 5.35 6.09
N SER A 125 15.25 5.77 6.96
CA SER A 125 15.11 5.55 8.40
C SER A 125 13.88 6.34 8.86
N LEU A 126 12.76 5.67 9.14
CA LEU A 126 11.61 6.35 9.73
C LEU A 126 11.99 6.80 11.15
N PRO A 127 12.08 8.11 11.43
CA PRO A 127 12.31 8.60 12.77
C PRO A 127 11.06 8.32 13.61
N GLY A 128 11.26 7.79 14.82
CA GLY A 128 10.17 7.48 15.74
C GLY A 128 10.62 7.61 17.17
N ARG A 129 9.70 7.94 18.08
CA ARG A 129 10.00 8.06 19.52
C ARG A 129 10.66 6.77 20.03
N PRO A 130 11.71 6.83 20.86
CA PRO A 130 12.27 5.65 21.51
C PRO A 130 11.20 4.88 22.30
N ALA A 131 11.22 3.55 22.21
CA ALA A 131 10.41 2.71 23.07
C ALA A 131 10.92 2.80 24.52
N GLU A 132 10.00 2.85 25.48
CA GLU A 132 10.33 2.78 26.90
C GLU A 132 10.47 1.32 27.30
N ILE A 133 11.68 0.87 27.66
CA ILE A 133 11.91 -0.51 28.11
C ILE A 133 12.02 -0.54 29.63
N ARG A 134 11.20 -1.36 30.26
CA ARG A 134 11.22 -1.64 31.71
C ARG A 134 11.61 -3.09 31.93
N THR A 135 12.79 -3.31 32.49
CA THR A 135 13.32 -4.63 32.85
C THR A 135 12.97 -4.98 34.29
N ASN A 136 13.11 -6.25 34.66
CA ASN A 136 12.70 -6.77 35.96
C ASN A 136 11.21 -6.54 36.26
N CYS A 137 10.37 -6.45 35.23
CA CYS A 137 8.93 -6.30 35.34
C CYS A 137 8.24 -7.61 34.98
N SER A 138 8.00 -8.46 35.97
CA SER A 138 7.14 -9.64 35.81
C SER A 138 5.69 -9.22 35.67
N VAL A 139 5.02 -9.72 34.63
CA VAL A 139 3.58 -9.54 34.44
C VAL A 139 2.82 -10.62 35.20
N ALA A 140 1.91 -10.21 36.08
CA ALA A 140 1.07 -11.09 36.88
C ALA A 140 -0.31 -11.31 36.23
N ASP A 141 -0.93 -10.25 35.71
CA ASP A 141 -2.27 -10.30 35.13
C ASP A 141 -2.46 -9.26 34.02
N VAL A 142 -3.45 -9.47 33.15
CA VAL A 142 -3.82 -8.55 32.08
C VAL A 142 -5.34 -8.43 32.00
N ASP A 143 -5.85 -7.20 32.04
CA ASP A 143 -7.25 -6.90 31.70
C ASP A 143 -7.33 -6.49 30.21
N PRO A 144 -7.80 -7.38 29.33
CA PRO A 144 -7.88 -7.09 27.90
C PRO A 144 -8.96 -6.07 27.56
N THR A 145 -9.96 -5.86 28.41
CA THR A 145 -11.04 -4.91 28.17
C THR A 145 -10.62 -3.51 28.60
N GLY A 146 -10.07 -3.39 29.82
CA GLY A 146 -9.54 -2.13 30.34
C GLY A 146 -8.25 -1.68 29.66
N GLY A 147 -7.49 -2.60 29.04
CA GLY A 147 -6.19 -2.29 28.45
C GLY A 147 -5.13 -2.05 29.52
N THR A 148 -5.15 -2.84 30.60
CA THR A 148 -4.19 -2.72 31.69
C THR A 148 -3.42 -4.01 31.94
N VAL A 149 -2.18 -3.88 32.41
CA VAL A 149 -1.30 -4.97 32.80
C VAL A 149 -0.87 -4.73 34.24
N THR A 150 -1.05 -5.75 35.09
CA THR A 150 -0.66 -5.73 36.49
C THR A 150 0.65 -6.49 36.64
N LEU A 151 1.66 -5.84 37.21
CA LEU A 151 2.95 -6.44 37.52
C LEU A 151 2.90 -7.21 38.85
N GLU A 152 3.88 -8.09 39.09
CA GLU A 152 3.97 -8.87 40.35
C GLU A 152 4.14 -7.98 41.60
N ASP A 153 4.67 -6.77 41.45
CA ASP A 153 4.78 -5.78 42.53
C ASP A 153 3.48 -4.98 42.78
N GLY A 154 2.43 -5.27 42.02
CA GLY A 154 1.13 -4.59 42.08
C GLY A 154 1.05 -3.31 41.24
N PHE A 155 2.12 -2.88 40.58
CA PHE A 155 2.09 -1.72 39.70
C PHE A 155 1.26 -2.01 38.46
N VAL A 156 0.40 -1.07 38.07
CA VAL A 156 -0.49 -1.21 36.91
C VAL A 156 -0.04 -0.28 35.79
N VAL A 157 0.12 -0.84 34.59
CA VAL A 157 0.46 -0.10 33.37
C VAL A 157 -0.73 -0.14 32.42
N SER A 158 -1.08 0.99 31.80
CA SER A 158 -2.20 1.09 30.85
C SER A 158 -1.75 1.40 29.42
N GLY A 159 -2.50 0.88 28.45
CA GLY A 159 -2.28 1.09 27.02
C GLY A 159 -3.57 0.96 26.21
N ASP A 160 -3.54 1.47 24.98
CA ASP A 160 -4.63 1.34 24.01
C ASP A 160 -4.63 -0.06 23.37
N LEU A 161 -3.44 -0.67 23.27
CA LEU A 161 -3.20 -2.01 22.74
C LEU A 161 -2.13 -2.72 23.58
N ILE A 162 -2.37 -3.99 23.89
CA ILE A 162 -1.45 -4.88 24.59
C ILE A 162 -1.05 -6.00 23.65
N ILE A 163 0.25 -6.23 23.49
CA ILE A 163 0.80 -7.32 22.70
C ILE A 163 1.45 -8.35 23.64
N GLY A 164 0.84 -9.53 23.70
CA GLY A 164 1.35 -10.70 24.40
C GLY A 164 2.46 -11.39 23.61
N ALA A 165 3.71 -11.10 23.94
CA ALA A 165 4.92 -11.73 23.38
C ALA A 165 5.69 -12.54 24.46
N ASP A 166 4.96 -13.11 25.40
CA ASP A 166 5.45 -13.82 26.59
C ASP A 166 5.68 -15.33 26.35
N GLY A 167 5.63 -15.73 25.09
CA GLY A 167 6.11 -16.99 24.53
C GLY A 167 5.45 -18.27 25.06
N VAL A 168 6.18 -19.39 25.06
CA VAL A 168 5.54 -20.71 25.25
C VAL A 168 4.85 -20.89 26.61
N SER A 169 5.26 -20.18 27.67
CA SER A 169 4.58 -20.21 28.98
C SER A 169 3.66 -19.01 29.21
N SER A 170 3.05 -18.50 28.14
CA SER A 170 2.31 -17.25 28.13
C SER A 170 1.16 -17.18 29.15
N VAL A 171 1.21 -16.13 29.97
CA VAL A 171 0.10 -15.67 30.83
C VAL A 171 -0.98 -15.07 29.93
N THR A 172 -0.60 -14.26 28.93
CA THR A 172 -1.54 -13.59 28.04
C THR A 172 -2.39 -14.57 27.21
N ARG A 173 -1.81 -15.67 26.72
CA ARG A 173 -2.53 -16.74 26.04
C ARG A 173 -3.57 -17.39 26.95
N SER A 174 -3.23 -17.60 28.23
CA SER A 174 -4.17 -18.21 29.20
C SER A 174 -5.40 -17.33 29.40
N ILE A 175 -5.28 -16.02 29.21
CA ILE A 175 -6.38 -15.04 29.31
C ILE A 175 -7.28 -15.08 28.06
N ILE A 176 -6.71 -15.37 26.88
CA ILE A 176 -7.46 -15.48 25.61
C ILE A 176 -8.10 -16.87 25.47
N ALA A 177 -7.29 -17.93 25.49
CA ALA A 177 -7.71 -19.30 25.18
C ALA A 177 -8.21 -20.08 26.41
N GLY A 178 -8.07 -19.51 27.61
CA GLY A 178 -8.38 -20.18 28.88
C GLY A 178 -7.19 -20.98 29.45
N PRO A 179 -7.21 -21.27 30.76
CA PRO A 179 -6.07 -21.89 31.46
C PRO A 179 -5.90 -23.40 31.18
N SER A 180 -6.90 -24.04 30.55
CA SER A 180 -6.86 -25.46 30.19
C SER A 180 -5.99 -25.73 28.98
N LEU A 181 -5.83 -24.76 28.08
CA LEU A 181 -5.01 -24.92 26.88
C LEU A 181 -3.52 -24.71 27.22
N LYS A 182 -2.80 -25.83 27.30
CA LYS A 182 -1.36 -25.83 27.60
C LYS A 182 -0.59 -26.48 26.46
N PRO A 183 0.61 -25.99 26.13
CA PRO A 183 1.50 -26.70 25.23
C PRO A 183 1.80 -28.10 25.77
N PHE A 184 1.91 -29.07 24.88
CA PHE A 184 2.21 -30.47 25.19
C PHE A 184 3.58 -30.87 24.66
N GLY A 185 4.19 -31.88 25.28
CA GLY A 185 5.48 -32.40 24.85
C GLY A 185 5.36 -33.08 23.49
N SER A 186 6.28 -32.79 22.57
CA SER A 186 6.28 -33.41 21.24
C SER A 186 6.86 -34.85 21.23
N GLY A 187 7.14 -35.43 22.40
CA GLY A 187 7.90 -36.67 22.55
C GLY A 187 9.42 -36.53 22.33
N LYS A 188 9.92 -35.32 22.05
CA LYS A 188 11.35 -35.05 21.81
C LYS A 188 11.92 -34.01 22.77
N SER A 189 13.19 -34.19 23.11
CA SER A 189 14.01 -33.27 23.90
C SER A 189 15.25 -32.86 23.09
N ALA A 190 15.87 -31.73 23.44
CA ALA A 190 17.08 -31.24 22.80
C ALA A 190 18.17 -30.92 23.82
N PHE A 191 19.34 -31.54 23.66
CA PHE A 191 20.57 -31.03 24.26
C PHE A 191 20.98 -29.75 23.53
N ARG A 192 21.33 -28.70 24.28
CA ARG A 192 21.87 -27.45 23.73
C ARG A 192 23.13 -27.08 24.48
N PHE A 193 24.18 -26.78 23.73
CA PHE A 193 25.49 -26.41 24.24
C PHE A 193 26.26 -25.64 23.16
N MET A 194 27.34 -24.98 23.57
CA MET A 194 28.25 -24.26 22.69
C MET A 194 29.68 -24.71 22.96
N ILE A 195 30.52 -24.74 21.94
CA ILE A 195 31.95 -25.07 22.06
C ILE A 195 32.75 -23.98 21.33
N PRO A 196 33.81 -23.42 21.94
CA PRO A 196 34.73 -22.54 21.23
C PRO A 196 35.29 -23.25 19.99
N ARG A 197 35.28 -22.57 18.84
CA ARG A 197 35.75 -23.19 17.60
C ARG A 197 37.24 -23.54 17.67
N SER A 198 38.04 -22.81 18.45
CA SER A 198 39.46 -23.12 18.69
C SER A 198 39.66 -24.52 19.27
N THR A 199 38.86 -24.90 20.28
CA THR A 199 38.90 -26.23 20.90
C THR A 199 38.72 -27.34 19.86
N LEU A 200 37.74 -27.20 18.96
CA LEU A 200 37.51 -28.17 17.89
C LEU A 200 38.56 -28.13 16.77
N ARG A 201 39.27 -27.00 16.59
CA ARG A 201 40.37 -26.90 15.61
C ARG A 201 41.67 -27.53 16.12
N GLU A 202 41.90 -27.51 17.43
CA GLU A 202 43.08 -28.09 18.07
C GLU A 202 42.99 -29.62 18.15
N ASN A 203 41.79 -30.18 18.24
CA ASN A 203 41.56 -31.61 18.19
C ASN A 203 41.68 -32.17 16.74
N PRO A 204 42.64 -33.09 16.46
CA PRO A 204 42.85 -33.64 15.11
C PRO A 204 41.63 -34.36 14.51
N GLU A 205 40.76 -34.93 15.33
CA GLU A 205 39.57 -35.66 14.87
C GLU A 205 38.45 -34.73 14.39
N THR A 206 38.41 -33.50 14.92
CA THR A 206 37.35 -32.51 14.62
C THR A 206 37.83 -31.33 13.78
N ARG A 207 39.15 -31.18 13.59
CA ARG A 207 39.77 -30.02 12.91
C ARG A 207 39.19 -29.75 11.53
N ASP A 208 39.08 -30.78 10.70
CA ASP A 208 38.67 -30.63 9.30
C ASP A 208 37.18 -30.28 9.18
N LEU A 209 36.37 -30.72 10.15
CA LEU A 209 34.94 -30.45 10.23
C LEU A 209 34.64 -28.96 10.45
N VAL A 210 35.51 -28.24 11.18
CA VAL A 210 35.38 -26.81 11.46
C VAL A 210 36.36 -25.95 10.66
N ALA A 211 37.00 -26.51 9.64
CA ALA A 211 37.99 -25.80 8.82
C ALA A 211 37.35 -24.69 7.97
N GLU A 212 36.16 -24.95 7.42
CA GLU A 212 35.41 -23.99 6.61
C GLU A 212 34.45 -23.14 7.46
N ASP A 213 34.30 -21.88 7.11
CA ASP A 213 33.35 -20.97 7.76
C ASP A 213 31.92 -21.16 7.23
N GLY A 214 30.93 -20.89 8.07
CA GLY A 214 29.54 -20.73 7.66
C GLY A 214 28.82 -22.02 7.22
N TYR A 215 29.33 -23.21 7.53
CA TYR A 215 28.61 -24.46 7.25
C TYR A 215 27.66 -24.85 8.38
N LEU A 216 26.42 -25.13 8.02
CA LEU A 216 25.49 -25.86 8.88
C LEU A 216 25.68 -27.35 8.61
N THR A 217 26.07 -28.09 9.63
CA THR A 217 26.31 -29.54 9.55
C THR A 217 25.29 -30.28 10.39
N MET A 218 24.78 -31.40 9.88
CA MET A 218 23.86 -32.25 10.62
C MET A 218 24.21 -33.73 10.47
N TRP A 219 24.04 -34.48 11.56
CA TRP A 219 24.06 -35.94 11.60
C TRP A 219 22.67 -36.44 11.94
N VAL A 220 22.12 -37.32 11.11
CA VAL A 220 20.73 -37.76 11.19
C VAL A 220 20.67 -39.28 11.33
N GLY A 221 20.26 -39.74 12.51
CA GLY A 221 19.82 -41.11 12.78
C GLY A 221 18.31 -41.27 12.61
N ASP A 222 17.79 -42.43 13.00
CA ASP A 222 16.38 -42.78 12.79
C ASP A 222 15.44 -41.95 13.69
N ASP A 223 15.83 -41.74 14.95
CA ASP A 223 15.04 -41.07 15.99
C ASP A 223 15.77 -39.85 16.62
N ARG A 224 17.03 -39.61 16.21
CA ARG A 224 17.98 -38.66 16.82
C ARG A 224 18.75 -37.87 15.79
N ARG A 225 19.09 -36.62 16.13
CA ARG A 225 19.76 -35.67 15.22
C ARG A 225 20.69 -34.75 15.98
N LEU A 226 21.90 -34.55 15.47
CA LEU A 226 22.83 -33.52 15.97
C LEU A 226 23.02 -32.45 14.90
N VAL A 227 22.72 -31.20 15.23
CA VAL A 227 22.89 -30.04 14.34
C VAL A 227 23.99 -29.15 14.89
N MET A 228 24.92 -28.74 14.04
CA MET A 228 26.07 -27.89 14.34
C MET A 228 26.14 -26.71 13.37
N TYR A 229 26.37 -25.49 13.87
CA TYR A 229 26.64 -24.33 13.02
C TYR A 229 27.43 -23.23 13.75
N PRO A 230 28.24 -22.42 13.03
CA PRO A 230 29.03 -21.36 13.64
C PRO A 230 28.21 -20.13 14.00
N THR A 231 28.60 -19.47 15.09
CA THR A 231 28.00 -18.22 15.62
C THR A 231 29.13 -17.27 16.05
N LEU A 232 28.81 -16.04 16.48
CA LEU A 232 29.78 -15.04 16.95
C LEU A 232 31.00 -14.89 16.02
N ASN A 233 30.83 -14.40 14.78
CA ASN A 233 31.94 -14.23 13.82
C ASN A 233 32.79 -15.51 13.60
N ASN A 234 32.11 -16.65 13.52
CA ASN A 234 32.67 -18.00 13.46
C ASN A 234 33.68 -18.37 14.58
N THR A 235 33.57 -17.75 15.76
CA THR A 235 34.44 -18.06 16.91
C THR A 235 33.85 -19.13 17.82
N VAL A 236 32.54 -19.35 17.77
CA VAL A 236 31.81 -20.33 18.61
C VAL A 236 30.98 -21.25 17.72
N MET A 237 30.90 -22.53 18.08
CA MET A 237 30.04 -23.51 17.42
C MET A 237 28.83 -23.80 18.32
N ASN A 238 27.62 -23.62 17.78
CA ASN A 238 26.37 -23.96 18.46
C ASN A 238 25.94 -25.39 18.08
N PHE A 239 25.46 -26.14 19.08
CA PHE A 239 24.97 -27.49 18.92
C PHE A 239 23.53 -27.67 19.41
N VAL A 240 22.76 -28.47 18.68
CA VAL A 240 21.41 -28.91 19.05
C VAL A 240 21.30 -30.41 18.82
N GLY A 241 21.20 -31.19 19.90
CA GLY A 241 21.04 -32.63 19.87
C GLY A 241 19.61 -33.07 20.18
N ILE A 242 18.79 -33.28 19.16
CA ILE A 242 17.39 -33.71 19.28
C ILE A 242 17.31 -35.24 19.46
N HIS A 243 16.56 -35.69 20.45
CA HIS A 243 16.43 -37.11 20.84
C HIS A 243 15.06 -37.39 21.49
N PRO A 244 14.62 -38.66 21.58
CA PRO A 244 13.42 -39.03 22.33
C PRO A 244 13.47 -38.60 23.80
N SER A 245 12.38 -38.01 24.30
CA SER A 245 12.33 -37.40 25.64
C SER A 245 12.51 -38.41 26.78
N GLU A 246 12.12 -39.66 26.59
CA GLU A 246 12.24 -40.75 27.57
C GLU A 246 13.71 -41.05 27.93
N LEU A 247 14.63 -40.71 27.03
CA LEU A 247 16.05 -40.89 27.25
C LEU A 247 16.62 -39.83 28.20
N THR A 248 15.88 -38.76 28.49
CA THR A 248 16.29 -37.74 29.46
C THR A 248 15.21 -37.47 30.52
N SER A 249 14.16 -38.31 30.57
CA SER A 249 13.11 -38.22 31.58
C SER A 249 13.57 -38.83 32.90
N GLY A 250 13.97 -38.00 33.87
CA GLY A 250 14.33 -38.54 35.19
C GLY A 250 14.94 -37.58 36.22
N GLN A 251 15.41 -36.39 35.83
CA GLN A 251 15.99 -35.44 36.81
C GLN A 251 15.38 -34.02 36.67
N GLY A 252 14.80 -33.51 37.76
CA GLY A 252 14.37 -32.11 37.95
C GLY A 252 13.01 -31.69 37.36
N LYS A 253 12.35 -30.67 37.96
CA LYS A 253 11.16 -29.99 37.41
C LYS A 253 11.59 -28.69 36.69
N GLY A 254 11.18 -28.47 35.44
CA GLY A 254 11.46 -27.23 34.68
C GLY A 254 11.61 -27.41 33.16
N TRP A 255 11.52 -26.30 32.41
CA TRP A 255 11.63 -26.19 30.92
C TRP A 255 13.07 -26.39 30.38
N SER A 256 14.05 -25.90 31.13
CA SER A 256 15.48 -26.03 30.87
C SER A 256 16.12 -26.64 32.11
N ARG A 257 16.88 -27.73 31.93
CA ARG A 257 17.55 -28.47 33.01
C ARG A 257 19.03 -28.59 32.69
N SER A 258 19.90 -28.68 33.70
CA SER A 258 21.30 -29.05 33.47
C SER A 258 21.35 -30.46 32.88
N GLY A 259 22.11 -30.64 31.80
CA GLY A 259 22.36 -31.98 31.24
C GLY A 259 23.58 -32.63 31.90
N SER A 260 23.69 -33.95 31.74
CA SER A 260 24.90 -34.71 32.08
C SER A 260 25.64 -35.05 30.79
N LYS A 261 26.96 -34.86 30.80
CA LYS A 261 27.81 -35.20 29.67
C LYS A 261 27.87 -36.71 29.43
N GLU A 262 27.84 -37.50 30.50
CA GLU A 262 27.74 -38.96 30.43
C GLU A 262 26.48 -39.38 29.69
N ARG A 263 25.33 -38.77 30.04
CA ARG A 263 24.07 -39.08 29.38
C ARG A 263 24.05 -38.61 27.93
N LEU A 264 24.65 -37.46 27.62
CA LEU A 264 24.82 -36.99 26.25
C LEU A 264 25.61 -38.01 25.41
N LEU A 265 26.72 -38.53 25.93
CA LEU A 265 27.54 -39.54 25.27
C LEU A 265 26.80 -40.88 25.13
N GLU A 266 26.02 -41.29 26.12
CA GLU A 266 25.19 -42.50 26.04
C GLU A 266 24.10 -42.37 24.97
N VAL A 267 23.41 -41.22 24.94
CA VAL A 267 22.41 -40.92 23.91
C VAL A 267 23.07 -40.94 22.54
N TYR A 268 24.20 -40.29 22.31
CA TYR A 268 24.81 -40.28 20.97
C TYR A 268 25.81 -41.43 20.72
N GLY A 269 25.85 -42.47 21.57
CA GLY A 269 26.89 -43.50 21.55
C GLY A 269 27.02 -44.28 20.23
N GLY A 270 25.93 -44.38 19.46
CA GLY A 270 25.91 -45.02 18.14
C GLY A 270 26.31 -44.11 16.97
N PHE A 271 26.64 -42.84 17.23
CA PHE A 271 27.03 -41.89 16.19
C PHE A 271 28.52 -42.03 15.83
N ALA A 272 28.89 -41.48 14.67
CA ALA A 272 30.24 -41.49 14.13
C ALA A 272 31.31 -41.08 15.16
N PRO A 273 32.54 -41.63 15.10
CA PRO A 273 33.62 -41.28 16.03
C PRO A 273 33.88 -39.77 16.16
N VAL A 274 33.78 -39.02 15.05
CA VAL A 274 33.91 -37.55 15.05
C VAL A 274 32.85 -36.86 15.91
N VAL A 275 31.60 -37.36 15.92
CA VAL A 275 30.52 -36.84 16.77
C VAL A 275 30.87 -37.07 18.23
N LEU A 276 31.28 -38.29 18.59
CA LEU A 276 31.68 -38.60 19.96
C LEU A 276 32.86 -37.75 20.43
N SER A 277 33.81 -37.46 19.53
CA SER A 277 34.93 -36.55 19.80
C SER A 277 34.46 -35.14 20.16
N ILE A 278 33.53 -34.57 19.39
CA ILE A 278 32.90 -33.28 19.69
C ILE A 278 32.23 -33.30 21.07
N LEU A 279 31.43 -34.34 21.36
CA LEU A 279 30.66 -34.42 22.60
C LEU A 279 31.56 -34.54 23.84
N ARG A 280 32.78 -35.07 23.69
CA ARG A 280 33.79 -35.09 24.76
C ARG A 280 34.40 -33.73 25.06
N GLU A 281 34.31 -32.75 24.17
CA GLU A 281 34.77 -31.37 24.41
C GLU A 281 33.72 -30.49 25.09
N VAL A 282 32.50 -31.01 25.32
CA VAL A 282 31.42 -30.26 25.94
C VAL A 282 31.75 -29.92 27.40
N ASP A 283 31.62 -28.65 27.75
CA ASP A 283 31.56 -28.19 29.14
C ASP A 283 30.19 -28.52 29.72
N GLU A 284 30.15 -29.38 30.73
CA GLU A 284 28.91 -29.83 31.36
C GLU A 284 28.14 -28.67 32.02
N SER A 285 28.84 -27.63 32.50
CA SER A 285 28.19 -26.48 33.13
C SER A 285 27.29 -25.70 32.15
N GLU A 286 27.68 -25.71 30.87
CA GLU A 286 26.99 -25.07 29.74
C GLU A 286 25.95 -26.00 29.07
N LEU A 287 25.93 -27.29 29.41
CA LEU A 287 25.01 -28.27 28.83
C LEU A 287 23.60 -28.12 29.41
N LYS A 288 22.62 -27.88 28.53
CA LYS A 288 21.20 -27.81 28.90
C LYS A 288 20.35 -28.81 28.13
N VAL A 289 19.29 -29.31 28.76
CA VAL A 289 18.26 -30.15 28.14
C VAL A 289 16.93 -29.40 28.14
N TRP A 290 16.34 -29.28 26.95
CA TRP A 290 15.09 -28.57 26.71
C TRP A 290 14.06 -29.56 26.17
N THR A 291 12.90 -29.64 26.79
CA THR A 291 11.77 -30.37 26.19
C THR A 291 11.26 -29.59 24.99
N LEU A 292 10.93 -30.25 23.88
CA LEU A 292 10.28 -29.58 22.74
C LEU A 292 8.77 -29.60 22.96
N LEU A 293 8.15 -28.41 22.97
CA LEU A 293 6.70 -28.27 23.10
C LEU A 293 6.07 -27.96 21.76
N ASP A 294 4.88 -28.49 21.60
CA ASP A 294 3.96 -28.16 20.53
C ASP A 294 2.63 -27.70 21.15
N MET A 295 1.77 -27.11 20.32
CA MET A 295 0.44 -26.68 20.75
C MET A 295 -0.52 -26.69 19.58
N ASP A 296 -1.76 -27.09 19.85
CA ASP A 296 -2.84 -26.96 18.89
C ASP A 296 -3.15 -25.49 18.58
N ARG A 297 -3.70 -25.27 17.38
CA ARG A 297 -4.14 -23.96 16.93
C ARG A 297 -5.20 -23.41 17.88
N ILE A 298 -4.98 -22.20 18.39
CA ILE A 298 -5.96 -21.52 19.25
C ILE A 298 -7.08 -20.92 18.39
N PRO A 299 -8.32 -20.80 18.91
CA PRO A 299 -9.45 -20.27 18.14
C PRO A 299 -9.27 -18.83 17.69
N THR A 300 -8.63 -18.00 18.53
CA THR A 300 -8.34 -16.60 18.25
C THR A 300 -7.08 -16.15 19.00
N TRP A 301 -6.38 -15.17 18.44
CA TRP A 301 -5.21 -14.51 18.98
C TRP A 301 -5.56 -13.21 19.69
N ILE A 302 -6.84 -12.81 19.67
CA ILE A 302 -7.28 -11.48 20.09
C ILE A 302 -8.39 -11.57 21.13
N LYS A 303 -8.33 -10.71 22.14
CA LYS A 303 -9.40 -10.48 23.10
C LYS A 303 -9.39 -9.03 23.53
N GLY A 304 -10.40 -8.26 23.15
CA GLY A 304 -10.44 -6.82 23.43
C GLY A 304 -9.20 -6.11 22.87
N LYS A 305 -8.44 -5.45 23.74
CA LYS A 305 -7.18 -4.75 23.45
C LYS A 305 -5.95 -5.65 23.54
N LEU A 306 -6.07 -6.95 23.78
CA LEU A 306 -4.94 -7.89 23.84
C LEU A 306 -4.82 -8.68 22.53
N ALA A 307 -3.64 -8.71 21.94
CA ALA A 307 -3.29 -9.58 20.82
C ALA A 307 -2.01 -10.38 21.10
N LEU A 308 -1.95 -11.64 20.66
CA LEU A 308 -0.79 -12.51 20.85
C LEU A 308 0.18 -12.45 19.66
N LEU A 309 1.47 -12.68 19.95
CA LEU A 309 2.54 -12.69 18.95
C LEU A 309 3.58 -13.79 19.27
N GLY A 310 4.15 -14.41 18.22
CA GLY A 310 5.19 -15.42 18.35
C GLY A 310 4.72 -16.66 19.11
N ASP A 311 5.60 -17.26 19.91
CA ASP A 311 5.30 -18.49 20.68
C ASP A 311 4.14 -18.34 21.68
N ALA A 312 3.69 -17.12 21.98
CA ALA A 312 2.47 -16.90 22.76
C ALA A 312 1.23 -17.35 21.96
N ALA A 313 1.21 -17.11 20.65
CA ALA A 313 0.14 -17.48 19.72
C ALA A 313 0.36 -18.85 19.07
N HIS A 314 1.58 -19.12 18.58
CA HIS A 314 1.92 -20.28 17.75
C HIS A 314 3.31 -20.83 18.11
N PRO A 315 3.47 -21.62 19.19
CA PRO A 315 4.75 -22.17 19.56
C PRO A 315 5.25 -23.18 18.51
N PHE A 316 6.53 -23.06 18.17
CA PHE A 316 7.17 -23.88 17.15
C PHE A 316 8.08 -24.96 17.74
N LEU A 317 8.02 -26.16 17.16
CA LEU A 317 9.12 -27.11 17.28
C LEU A 317 10.38 -26.51 16.65
N ALA A 318 11.54 -26.78 17.24
CA ALA A 318 12.83 -26.20 16.83
C ALA A 318 13.32 -26.65 15.44
N HIS A 319 12.53 -27.44 14.72
CA HIS A 319 12.81 -27.86 13.35
C HIS A 319 12.67 -26.67 12.38
N GLN A 320 13.56 -26.56 11.39
CA GLN A 320 13.60 -25.48 10.37
C GLN A 320 13.90 -24.05 10.86
N GLY A 321 14.10 -23.83 12.16
CA GLY A 321 14.53 -22.53 12.71
C GLY A 321 13.53 -21.39 12.48
N GLN A 322 12.24 -21.68 12.33
CA GLN A 322 11.23 -20.67 11.94
C GLN A 322 10.49 -19.97 13.08
N GLY A 323 10.54 -20.45 14.33
CA GLY A 323 9.80 -19.81 15.43
C GLY A 323 10.12 -18.31 15.60
N GLY A 324 11.42 -17.97 15.68
CA GLY A 324 11.86 -16.58 15.74
C GLY A 324 11.57 -15.79 14.45
N ALA A 325 11.66 -16.44 13.29
CA ALA A 325 11.35 -15.82 12.00
C ALA A 325 9.86 -15.45 11.88
N MET A 326 8.96 -16.33 12.33
CA MET A 326 7.52 -16.07 12.35
C MET A 326 7.16 -14.97 13.34
N ALA A 327 7.80 -14.91 14.51
CA ALA A 327 7.62 -13.80 15.44
C ALA A 327 8.06 -12.44 14.87
N ILE A 328 9.11 -12.42 14.02
CA ILE A 328 9.53 -11.21 13.28
C ILE A 328 8.51 -10.82 12.21
N GLU A 329 7.95 -11.79 11.49
CA GLU A 329 6.88 -11.53 10.53
C GLU A 329 5.61 -11.02 11.19
N ASP A 330 5.22 -11.58 12.34
CA ASP A 330 4.09 -11.09 13.13
C ASP A 330 4.28 -9.61 13.51
N ALA A 331 5.47 -9.27 13.98
CA ALA A 331 5.83 -7.89 14.31
C ALA A 331 5.75 -6.97 13.08
N ALA A 332 6.21 -7.44 11.92
CA ALA A 332 6.12 -6.70 10.67
C ALA A 332 4.68 -6.49 10.21
N ALA A 333 3.82 -7.50 10.35
CA ALA A 333 2.41 -7.40 10.03
C ALA A 333 1.69 -6.37 10.92
N LEU A 334 1.89 -6.43 12.24
CA LEU A 334 1.35 -5.41 13.16
C LEU A 334 1.80 -4.00 12.77
N ALA A 335 3.09 -3.82 12.49
CA ALA A 335 3.62 -2.51 12.08
C ALA A 335 3.08 -2.07 10.71
N ALA A 336 2.87 -2.98 9.76
CA ALA A 336 2.29 -2.65 8.46
C ALA A 336 0.81 -2.27 8.55
N LEU A 337 0.06 -2.92 9.45
CA LEU A 337 -1.38 -2.73 9.65
C LEU A 337 -1.72 -1.54 10.56
N LEU A 338 -0.74 -1.05 11.32
CA LEU A 338 -0.84 0.12 12.19
C LEU A 338 0.09 1.22 11.69
N PRO A 339 -0.12 1.82 10.50
CA PRO A 339 0.67 2.95 10.04
C PRO A 339 0.45 4.18 10.93
N SER A 340 1.34 5.18 10.79
CA SER A 340 1.14 6.49 11.41
C SER A 340 -0.23 7.07 11.06
N GLY A 341 -0.93 7.62 12.07
CA GLY A 341 -2.29 8.15 11.93
C GLY A 341 -3.42 7.15 12.18
N THR A 342 -3.12 5.87 12.44
CA THR A 342 -4.14 4.90 12.90
C THR A 342 -4.77 5.39 14.20
N THR A 343 -6.10 5.29 14.33
CA THR A 343 -6.83 5.70 15.54
C THR A 343 -7.15 4.50 16.44
N VAL A 344 -7.48 4.76 17.71
CA VAL A 344 -7.86 3.71 18.68
C VAL A 344 -9.13 2.95 18.23
N ASP A 345 -10.07 3.65 17.61
CA ASP A 345 -11.33 3.06 17.11
C ASP A 345 -11.11 2.09 15.95
N GLU A 346 -9.99 2.22 15.23
CA GLU A 346 -9.62 1.31 14.15
C GLU A 346 -8.94 0.03 14.68
N LEU A 347 -8.46 -0.01 15.93
CA LEU A 347 -7.71 -1.17 16.44
C LEU A 347 -8.45 -2.51 16.28
N PRO A 348 -9.76 -2.64 16.58
CA PRO A 348 -10.45 -3.91 16.40
C PRO A 348 -10.39 -4.45 14.97
N GLU A 349 -10.59 -3.58 13.96
CA GLU A 349 -10.50 -3.99 12.55
C GLU A 349 -9.06 -4.30 12.14
N ARG A 350 -8.07 -3.53 12.60
CA ARG A 350 -6.65 -3.79 12.28
C ARG A 350 -6.16 -5.10 12.89
N LEU A 351 -6.57 -5.41 14.12
CA LEU A 351 -6.25 -6.68 14.77
C LEU A 351 -6.92 -7.85 14.05
N ALA A 352 -8.18 -7.74 13.64
CA ALA A 352 -8.84 -8.79 12.87
C ALA A 352 -8.10 -9.10 11.55
N LEU A 353 -7.58 -8.08 10.85
CA LEU A 353 -6.72 -8.28 9.69
C LEU A 353 -5.41 -8.97 10.07
N TYR A 354 -4.76 -8.54 11.16
CA TYR A 354 -3.53 -9.14 11.67
C TYR A 354 -3.68 -10.64 11.92
N GLU A 355 -4.69 -11.03 12.69
CA GLU A 355 -4.99 -12.44 12.96
C GLU A 355 -5.25 -13.19 11.65
N LYS A 356 -6.12 -12.69 10.77
CA LYS A 356 -6.43 -13.35 9.49
C LYS A 356 -5.17 -13.61 8.65
N ILE A 357 -4.27 -12.64 8.57
CA ILE A 357 -3.03 -12.73 7.78
C ILE A 357 -2.07 -13.74 8.43
N ARG A 358 -1.87 -13.62 9.74
CA ARG A 358 -0.80 -14.32 10.45
C ARG A 358 -1.17 -15.72 10.88
N ASP A 359 -2.42 -15.95 11.27
CA ASP A 359 -2.89 -17.26 11.70
C ASP A 359 -2.72 -18.31 10.60
N ALA A 360 -3.19 -18.03 9.38
CA ALA A 360 -3.06 -18.97 8.26
C ALA A 360 -1.59 -19.29 7.95
N ARG A 361 -0.74 -18.27 7.95
CA ARG A 361 0.69 -18.40 7.61
C ARG A 361 1.47 -19.13 8.70
N ALA A 362 1.32 -18.73 9.95
CA ALA A 362 2.01 -19.35 11.07
C ALA A 362 1.69 -20.85 11.17
N HIS A 363 0.41 -21.24 11.06
CA HIS A 363 0.03 -22.65 11.14
C HIS A 363 0.47 -23.48 9.93
N LYS A 364 0.52 -22.89 8.72
CA LYS A 364 1.12 -23.57 7.55
C LYS A 364 2.62 -23.84 7.79
N ILE A 365 3.36 -22.86 8.29
CA ILE A 365 4.78 -23.04 8.65
C ILE A 365 4.94 -24.04 9.80
N GLN A 366 4.06 -24.02 10.80
CA GLN A 366 4.06 -24.98 11.92
C GLN A 366 3.82 -26.42 11.44
N SER A 367 2.93 -26.62 10.46
CA SER A 367 2.72 -27.94 9.86
C SER A 367 3.98 -28.49 9.17
N PHE A 368 4.76 -27.61 8.53
CA PHE A 368 6.06 -27.98 7.95
C PHE A 368 7.08 -28.37 9.02
N THR A 369 7.12 -27.66 10.15
CA THR A 369 8.06 -28.00 11.24
C THR A 369 7.69 -29.29 11.95
N ARG A 370 6.39 -29.60 12.10
CA ARG A 370 5.89 -30.91 12.56
C ARG A 370 6.34 -32.04 11.63
N SER A 371 6.07 -31.88 10.33
CA SER A 371 6.45 -32.88 9.32
C SER A 371 7.97 -33.12 9.28
N ALA A 372 8.78 -32.07 9.42
CA ALA A 372 10.23 -32.20 9.50
C ALA A 372 10.71 -32.83 10.82
N GLY A 373 9.90 -32.76 11.88
CA GLY A 373 10.16 -33.28 13.21
C GLY A 373 9.79 -34.75 13.41
N GLU A 374 9.12 -35.38 12.45
CA GLU A 374 8.82 -36.81 12.48
C GLU A 374 10.09 -37.68 12.46
N ASP A 375 9.98 -38.87 13.04
CA ASP A 375 11.02 -39.89 12.96
C ASP A 375 11.06 -40.49 11.55
N LEU A 376 12.26 -40.81 11.08
CA LEU A 376 12.44 -41.31 9.72
C LEU A 376 12.07 -42.80 9.67
N THR A 377 11.06 -43.10 8.88
CA THR A 377 10.63 -44.46 8.53
C THR A 377 10.69 -44.63 7.01
N ASP A 378 10.71 -45.87 6.51
CA ASP A 378 10.66 -46.11 5.07
C ASP A 378 9.39 -45.54 4.42
N ALA A 379 8.29 -45.42 5.18
CA ALA A 379 7.02 -44.90 4.72
C ALA A 379 6.98 -43.36 4.59
N ASN A 380 7.68 -42.62 5.46
CA ASN A 380 7.63 -41.14 5.49
C ASN A 380 8.91 -40.44 5.02
N ARG A 381 9.94 -41.19 4.59
CA ARG A 381 11.24 -40.67 4.13
C ARG A 381 11.17 -39.61 3.02
N LYS A 382 10.05 -39.53 2.28
CA LYS A 382 9.79 -38.56 1.20
C LYS A 382 8.66 -37.57 1.50
N ASN A 383 8.06 -37.60 2.69
CA ASN A 383 6.86 -36.82 2.99
C ASN A 383 7.14 -35.32 3.12
N PHE A 384 8.34 -34.94 3.55
CA PHE A 384 8.70 -33.52 3.66
C PHE A 384 9.27 -32.98 2.34
N ASN A 385 8.46 -32.18 1.63
CA ASN A 385 8.90 -31.49 0.43
C ASN A 385 9.67 -30.19 0.79
N MET A 386 10.99 -30.29 0.85
CA MET A 386 11.88 -29.16 1.14
C MET A 386 11.71 -28.00 0.13
N MET A 387 11.44 -28.29 -1.15
CA MET A 387 11.29 -27.24 -2.16
C MET A 387 9.98 -26.47 -2.00
N GLU A 388 8.88 -27.15 -1.64
CA GLU A 388 7.62 -26.48 -1.28
C GLU A 388 7.83 -25.54 -0.08
N PHE A 389 8.49 -26.04 0.97
CA PHE A 389 8.81 -25.22 2.14
C PHE A 389 9.65 -23.99 1.76
N ILE A 390 10.74 -24.17 0.99
CA ILE A 390 11.61 -23.07 0.57
C ILE A 390 10.82 -22.01 -0.21
N ASN A 391 10.04 -22.43 -1.20
CA ASN A 391 9.28 -21.50 -2.05
C ASN A 391 8.20 -20.74 -1.28
N TYR A 392 7.47 -21.43 -0.40
CA TYR A 392 6.42 -20.81 0.41
C TYR A 392 7.00 -19.90 1.51
N ASN A 393 8.14 -20.28 2.08
CA ASN A 393 8.72 -19.58 3.21
C ASN A 393 9.65 -18.44 2.79
N PHE A 394 10.75 -18.74 2.09
CA PHE A 394 11.84 -17.79 1.85
C PHE A 394 11.50 -16.68 0.86
N GLY A 395 10.55 -16.92 -0.05
CA GLY A 395 10.08 -15.93 -1.02
C GLY A 395 9.02 -14.96 -0.50
N HIS A 396 8.55 -15.13 0.73
CA HIS A 396 7.49 -14.29 1.28
C HIS A 396 8.02 -13.00 1.90
N ASP A 397 7.29 -11.91 1.68
CA ASP A 397 7.51 -10.61 2.29
C ASP A 397 6.24 -10.19 3.04
N GLU A 398 6.27 -10.34 4.37
CA GLU A 398 5.08 -10.10 5.19
C GLU A 398 4.69 -8.62 5.24
N TRP A 399 5.65 -7.70 5.15
CA TRP A 399 5.34 -6.28 5.17
C TRP A 399 4.51 -5.87 3.95
N HIS A 400 4.95 -6.29 2.76
CA HIS A 400 4.21 -6.00 1.52
C HIS A 400 2.86 -6.71 1.47
N ASN A 401 2.80 -7.97 1.91
CA ASN A 401 1.55 -8.71 2.01
C ASN A 401 0.54 -7.98 2.91
N SER A 402 0.96 -7.62 4.13
CA SER A 402 0.11 -6.91 5.09
C SER A 402 -0.29 -5.50 4.61
N ARG A 403 0.61 -4.73 3.98
CA ARG A 403 0.25 -3.42 3.38
C ARG A 403 -0.78 -3.55 2.27
N ARG A 404 -0.66 -4.56 1.42
CA ARG A 404 -1.65 -4.80 0.36
C ARG A 404 -3.03 -5.11 0.94
N VAL A 405 -3.10 -5.98 1.94
CA VAL A 405 -4.36 -6.32 2.61
C VAL A 405 -4.95 -5.11 3.34
N LEU A 406 -4.14 -4.29 4.02
CA LEU A 406 -4.60 -3.03 4.62
C LEU A 406 -5.22 -2.11 3.57
N GLN A 407 -4.54 -1.97 2.43
CA GLN A 407 -4.96 -1.10 1.35
C GLN A 407 -6.33 -1.54 0.78
N GLU A 408 -6.48 -2.84 0.52
CA GLU A 408 -7.74 -3.45 0.09
C GLU A 408 -8.87 -3.20 1.11
N HIS A 409 -8.57 -3.31 2.41
CA HIS A 409 -9.51 -3.01 3.49
C HIS A 409 -9.92 -1.53 3.51
N LEU A 410 -8.96 -0.60 3.46
CA LEU A 410 -9.23 0.85 3.46
C LEU A 410 -10.10 1.26 2.28
N TRP A 411 -9.84 0.70 1.09
CA TRP A 411 -10.71 0.90 -0.06
C TRP A 411 -12.13 0.41 0.20
N SER A 412 -12.29 -0.79 0.77
CA SER A 412 -13.63 -1.34 1.05
C SER A 412 -14.45 -0.49 2.04
N ARG A 413 -13.80 0.22 2.97
CA ARG A 413 -14.47 1.08 3.96
C ARG A 413 -15.01 2.37 3.36
N ASN A 414 -14.29 2.92 2.39
CA ASN A 414 -14.52 4.28 1.91
C ASN A 414 -15.35 4.34 0.61
N GLY A 415 -15.85 3.20 0.12
CA GLY A 415 -16.73 3.09 -1.05
C GLY A 415 -16.10 2.30 -2.21
N PRO A 416 -16.78 2.22 -3.38
CA PRO A 416 -16.24 1.50 -4.52
C PRO A 416 -14.92 2.14 -4.97
N SER A 417 -13.84 1.35 -4.99
CA SER A 417 -12.56 1.81 -5.54
C SER A 417 -12.68 2.04 -7.04
N PHE A 418 -12.45 3.27 -7.48
CA PHE A 418 -12.32 3.58 -8.90
C PHE A 418 -11.02 2.96 -9.44
N GLN A 419 -11.15 1.83 -10.12
CA GLN A 419 -10.02 1.12 -10.71
C GLN A 419 -9.54 1.83 -11.98
N ARG A 420 -8.46 2.60 -11.83
CA ARG A 420 -7.83 3.36 -12.90
C ARG A 420 -6.42 2.82 -13.15
N GLY A 421 -6.11 2.58 -14.42
CA GLY A 421 -4.83 1.98 -14.82
C GLY A 421 -3.62 2.92 -14.69
N PRO A 422 -2.39 2.36 -14.64
CA PRO A 422 -2.10 0.93 -14.54
C PRO A 422 -2.32 0.38 -13.13
N LEU A 423 -3.18 -0.64 -13.00
CA LEU A 423 -3.55 -1.24 -11.71
C LEU A 423 -2.37 -1.96 -11.02
N SER A 424 -1.31 -2.29 -11.76
CA SER A 424 -0.09 -2.90 -11.22
C SER A 424 0.58 -2.08 -10.14
N PHE A 425 0.28 -0.79 -10.05
CA PHE A 425 0.79 0.14 -9.04
C PHE A 425 -0.29 0.54 -8.02
N GLY A 426 -1.43 -0.15 -8.03
CA GLY A 426 -2.65 0.24 -7.35
C GLY A 426 -3.61 1.04 -8.24
N PRO A 427 -4.88 1.16 -7.85
CA PRO A 427 -5.83 2.04 -8.52
C PRO A 427 -5.33 3.48 -8.46
N MET A 428 -5.29 4.17 -9.61
CA MET A 428 -4.99 5.61 -9.61
C MET A 428 -6.08 6.36 -8.82
N PRO A 429 -5.70 7.18 -7.83
CA PRO A 429 -6.66 8.00 -7.10
C PRO A 429 -7.34 8.95 -8.08
N SER A 430 -8.67 9.00 -8.05
CA SER A 430 -9.40 10.01 -8.79
C SER A 430 -9.24 11.37 -8.10
N PRO A 431 -9.52 12.50 -8.77
CA PRO A 431 -9.66 13.81 -8.11
C PRO A 431 -10.64 13.85 -6.92
N ARG A 432 -11.40 12.77 -6.70
CA ARG A 432 -12.44 12.62 -5.68
C ARG A 432 -12.00 11.74 -4.51
N GLN A 433 -10.88 11.04 -4.61
CA GLN A 433 -10.38 10.15 -3.55
C GLN A 433 -8.87 10.19 -3.43
N ARG A 434 -8.35 10.00 -2.23
CA ARG A 434 -6.93 9.78 -2.00
C ARG A 434 -6.55 8.34 -2.36
N HIS A 435 -5.24 8.05 -2.35
CA HIS A 435 -4.73 6.71 -2.66
C HIS A 435 -5.28 5.61 -1.73
N ASP A 436 -5.62 5.93 -0.48
CA ASP A 436 -6.28 5.07 0.52
C ASP A 436 -7.80 4.92 0.33
N GLY A 437 -8.36 5.51 -0.74
CA GLY A 437 -9.79 5.50 -1.03
C GLY A 437 -10.60 6.53 -0.24
N THR A 438 -10.00 7.32 0.64
CA THR A 438 -10.75 8.35 1.38
C THR A 438 -11.27 9.44 0.44
N PRO A 439 -12.55 9.82 0.50
CA PRO A 439 -13.08 10.91 -0.31
C PRO A 439 -12.37 12.23 -0.01
N GLN A 440 -12.10 13.01 -1.05
CA GLN A 440 -11.52 14.34 -0.94
C GLN A 440 -12.56 15.39 -1.36
N PRO A 441 -12.86 16.41 -0.53
CA PRO A 441 -13.82 17.44 -0.91
C PRO A 441 -13.29 18.22 -2.13
N PRO A 442 -14.18 18.66 -3.05
CA PRO A 442 -13.79 19.54 -4.13
C PRO A 442 -13.34 20.88 -3.54
N GLY A 443 -12.05 21.15 -3.57
CA GLY A 443 -11.46 22.42 -3.19
C GLY A 443 -10.83 23.09 -4.40
N GLY A 444 -11.14 24.37 -4.62
CA GLY A 444 -10.59 25.18 -5.71
C GLY A 444 -11.58 26.25 -6.19
N SER A 445 -11.07 27.18 -7.00
CA SER A 445 -11.88 28.23 -7.66
C SER A 445 -11.90 28.05 -9.17
N THR A 446 -12.91 28.62 -9.84
CA THR A 446 -13.05 28.56 -11.30
C THR A 446 -13.26 29.95 -11.88
N THR A 447 -12.53 30.29 -12.93
CA THR A 447 -12.82 31.46 -13.78
C THR A 447 -13.19 30.99 -15.18
N ALA A 448 -14.33 31.44 -15.70
CA ALA A 448 -14.77 31.19 -17.06
C ALA A 448 -14.56 32.43 -17.93
N HIS A 449 -13.99 32.25 -19.11
CA HIS A 449 -13.79 33.25 -20.16
C HIS A 449 -14.53 32.80 -21.41
N ASN A 450 -15.54 33.56 -21.82
CA ASN A 450 -16.47 33.18 -22.87
C ASN A 450 -16.44 34.19 -24.02
N ILE A 451 -16.46 33.68 -25.25
CA ILE A 451 -16.70 34.47 -26.46
C ILE A 451 -17.68 33.72 -27.36
N ARG A 452 -18.85 34.32 -27.59
CA ARG A 452 -19.94 33.83 -28.45
C ARG A 452 -19.95 34.62 -29.75
N PHE A 453 -20.12 33.95 -30.87
CA PHE A 453 -20.00 34.54 -32.20
C PHE A 453 -20.92 33.88 -33.23
N SER A 454 -21.17 34.61 -34.32
CA SER A 454 -22.00 34.16 -35.44
C SER A 454 -21.14 33.58 -36.57
N THR A 455 -21.58 32.48 -37.17
CA THR A 455 -20.87 31.76 -38.23
C THR A 455 -21.84 30.99 -39.16
N SER A 456 -21.31 30.27 -40.15
CA SER A 456 -22.07 29.52 -41.15
C SER A 456 -22.62 28.20 -40.59
N ALA A 457 -23.95 28.08 -40.55
CA ALA A 457 -24.63 26.82 -40.20
C ALA A 457 -24.28 25.70 -41.20
N THR A 458 -24.11 26.02 -42.48
CA THR A 458 -23.74 25.05 -43.51
C THR A 458 -22.34 24.50 -43.28
N TYR A 459 -21.39 25.35 -42.85
CA TYR A 459 -20.05 24.93 -42.47
C TYR A 459 -20.09 24.05 -41.21
N LEU A 460 -20.76 24.50 -40.14
CA LEU A 460 -20.82 23.76 -38.88
C LEU A 460 -21.48 22.36 -39.01
N LYS A 461 -22.43 22.18 -39.95
CA LYS A 461 -23.02 20.86 -40.24
C LYS A 461 -21.97 19.82 -40.65
N THR A 462 -20.87 20.22 -41.28
CA THR A 462 -19.82 19.27 -41.70
C THR A 462 -19.02 18.73 -40.52
N LEU A 463 -19.17 19.32 -39.33
CA LEU A 463 -18.51 18.88 -38.10
C LEU A 463 -19.33 17.86 -37.31
N PHE A 464 -20.56 17.58 -37.74
CA PHE A 464 -21.42 16.62 -37.04
C PHE A 464 -20.95 15.17 -37.25
N PRO A 465 -20.79 14.37 -36.17
CA PRO A 465 -20.23 13.03 -36.27
C PRO A 465 -21.09 12.05 -37.06
N THR A 466 -22.41 12.21 -37.03
CA THR A 466 -23.37 11.31 -37.66
C THR A 466 -24.55 12.07 -38.29
N PRO A 467 -25.30 11.46 -39.21
CA PRO A 467 -26.51 12.06 -39.78
C PRO A 467 -27.64 12.34 -38.77
N ALA A 468 -27.54 11.85 -37.53
CA ALA A 468 -28.52 12.07 -36.47
C ALA A 468 -28.48 13.50 -35.90
N PHE A 469 -27.49 14.32 -36.27
CA PHE A 469 -27.36 15.70 -35.84
C PHE A 469 -27.95 16.67 -36.87
N SER A 470 -28.68 17.68 -36.40
CA SER A 470 -29.22 18.76 -37.22
C SER A 470 -29.28 20.07 -36.44
N PHE A 471 -29.53 21.18 -37.11
CA PHE A 471 -29.90 22.43 -36.42
C PHE A 471 -31.42 22.47 -36.19
N VAL A 472 -31.85 23.10 -35.10
CA VAL A 472 -33.28 23.35 -34.81
C VAL A 472 -33.84 24.44 -35.73
N GLY A 473 -33.08 25.51 -35.92
CA GLY A 473 -33.48 26.64 -36.77
C GLY A 473 -33.30 26.36 -38.26
N HIS A 474 -34.12 27.03 -39.07
CA HIS A 474 -33.98 27.06 -40.53
C HIS A 474 -33.16 28.29 -40.93
N GLY A 475 -32.04 28.11 -41.63
CA GLY A 475 -31.19 29.21 -42.08
C GLY A 475 -29.74 28.80 -42.35
N THR A 476 -28.93 29.78 -42.79
CA THR A 476 -27.49 29.62 -43.02
C THR A 476 -26.63 30.22 -41.92
N LEU A 477 -27.23 30.87 -40.92
CA LEU A 477 -26.55 31.46 -39.77
C LEU A 477 -26.69 30.55 -38.55
N ALA A 478 -25.60 30.35 -37.82
CA ALA A 478 -25.56 29.65 -36.54
C ALA A 478 -24.66 30.39 -35.55
N GLU A 479 -24.80 30.06 -34.28
CA GLU A 479 -23.98 30.61 -33.21
C GLU A 479 -23.06 29.55 -32.63
N ALA A 480 -21.85 29.95 -32.27
CA ALA A 480 -20.87 29.11 -31.61
C ALA A 480 -20.14 29.90 -30.51
N SER A 481 -19.52 29.19 -29.56
CA SER A 481 -18.72 29.80 -28.50
C SER A 481 -17.41 29.07 -28.26
N LEU A 482 -16.38 29.83 -27.86
CA LEU A 482 -15.21 29.31 -27.17
C LEU A 482 -15.33 29.63 -25.69
N VAL A 483 -15.28 28.60 -24.85
CA VAL A 483 -15.36 28.74 -23.39
C VAL A 483 -14.08 28.22 -22.77
N THR A 484 -13.27 29.13 -22.22
CA THR A 484 -12.05 28.78 -21.48
C THR A 484 -12.34 28.77 -19.98
N LEU A 485 -12.00 27.69 -19.29
CA LEU A 485 -12.11 27.57 -17.85
C LEU A 485 -10.72 27.48 -17.24
N GLU A 486 -10.42 28.36 -16.31
CA GLU A 486 -9.27 28.26 -15.42
C GLU A 486 -9.68 27.58 -14.12
N PHE A 487 -8.97 26.51 -13.75
CA PHE A 487 -9.10 25.87 -12.44
C PHE A 487 -7.90 26.24 -11.59
N ARG A 488 -8.13 26.64 -10.34
CA ARG A 488 -7.07 27.04 -9.40
C ARG A 488 -7.24 26.34 -8.06
N ASP A 489 -6.15 26.25 -7.31
CA ASP A 489 -6.11 25.71 -5.94
C ASP A 489 -6.64 24.28 -5.81
N LEU A 490 -6.35 23.44 -6.80
CA LEU A 490 -6.88 22.08 -6.86
C LEU A 490 -6.14 21.16 -5.88
N SER A 491 -6.90 20.62 -4.93
CA SER A 491 -6.36 19.82 -3.82
C SER A 491 -5.65 18.54 -4.28
N TRP A 492 -6.13 17.89 -5.34
CA TRP A 492 -5.51 16.68 -5.91
C TRP A 492 -4.25 16.96 -6.74
N LEU A 493 -3.97 18.22 -7.07
CA LEU A 493 -2.73 18.66 -7.72
C LEU A 493 -1.79 19.39 -6.76
N GLY A 494 -2.00 19.25 -5.45
CA GLY A 494 -1.20 19.91 -4.42
C GLY A 494 -1.33 21.43 -4.45
N GLY A 495 -2.53 21.94 -4.75
CA GLY A 495 -2.82 23.38 -4.82
C GLY A 495 -2.54 24.03 -6.17
N ARG A 496 -2.10 23.27 -7.19
CA ARG A 496 -1.92 23.81 -8.56
C ARG A 496 -3.23 23.88 -9.33
N GLY A 497 -3.18 24.55 -10.47
CA GLY A 497 -4.29 24.72 -11.40
C GLY A 497 -3.96 24.26 -12.82
N TYR A 498 -4.97 24.18 -13.68
CA TYR A 498 -4.82 23.99 -15.13
C TYR A 498 -6.07 24.54 -15.83
N ASN A 499 -5.98 24.65 -17.16
CA ASN A 499 -7.01 25.31 -17.97
C ASN A 499 -7.60 24.35 -19.00
N VAL A 500 -8.85 24.58 -19.41
CA VAL A 500 -9.49 23.91 -20.56
C VAL A 500 -10.15 24.94 -21.46
N CYS A 501 -10.29 24.66 -22.75
CA CYS A 501 -11.01 25.50 -23.70
C CYS A 501 -11.94 24.63 -24.56
N GLY A 502 -13.24 24.84 -24.49
CA GLY A 502 -14.23 24.07 -25.26
C GLY A 502 -14.78 24.87 -26.43
N PHE A 503 -14.96 24.21 -27.58
CA PHE A 503 -15.69 24.75 -28.74
C PHE A 503 -17.11 24.17 -28.80
N PHE A 504 -18.11 25.06 -28.68
CA PHE A 504 -19.52 24.72 -28.59
C PHE A 504 -20.30 25.27 -29.78
N ILE A 505 -21.18 24.44 -30.35
CA ILE A 505 -22.12 24.80 -31.41
C ILE A 505 -23.52 24.84 -30.81
N HIS A 506 -24.23 25.97 -30.96
CA HIS A 506 -25.52 26.20 -30.32
C HIS A 506 -26.71 25.85 -31.24
N GLY A 507 -27.86 25.53 -30.64
CA GLY A 507 -29.09 25.24 -31.38
C GLY A 507 -29.09 23.91 -32.13
N VAL A 508 -28.33 22.92 -31.62
CA VAL A 508 -28.18 21.60 -32.23
C VAL A 508 -29.22 20.63 -31.68
N ARG A 509 -29.81 19.84 -32.57
CA ARG A 509 -30.65 18.69 -32.28
C ARG A 509 -29.88 17.41 -32.58
N TYR A 510 -29.93 16.45 -31.68
CA TYR A 510 -29.57 15.05 -31.94
C TYR A 510 -30.83 14.20 -31.86
N GLU A 511 -31.14 13.44 -32.90
CA GLU A 511 -32.29 12.54 -32.95
C GLU A 511 -31.89 11.26 -33.68
N LYS A 512 -31.77 10.16 -32.93
CA LYS A 512 -31.44 8.85 -33.51
C LYS A 512 -32.70 8.10 -33.93
N GLU A 513 -33.68 8.06 -33.03
CA GLU A 513 -34.98 7.43 -33.25
C GLU A 513 -36.06 8.51 -33.22
N PRO A 514 -37.07 8.43 -34.12
CA PRO A 514 -38.14 9.42 -34.16
C PRO A 514 -38.81 9.61 -32.79
N GLY A 515 -38.84 10.85 -32.30
CA GLY A 515 -39.51 11.21 -31.05
C GLY A 515 -38.63 11.21 -29.79
N ASN A 516 -37.34 10.85 -29.90
CA ASN A 516 -36.37 10.96 -28.79
C ASN A 516 -35.21 11.87 -29.18
N SER A 517 -35.45 13.19 -29.13
CA SER A 517 -34.47 14.21 -29.53
C SER A 517 -33.87 14.96 -28.34
N VAL A 518 -32.56 15.20 -28.38
CA VAL A 518 -31.86 16.10 -27.46
C VAL A 518 -31.58 17.42 -28.18
N ILE A 519 -31.90 18.54 -27.54
CA ILE A 519 -31.65 19.89 -28.08
C ILE A 519 -30.78 20.67 -27.10
N GLY A 520 -29.78 21.40 -27.60
CA GLY A 520 -28.82 22.09 -26.75
C GLY A 520 -27.56 22.56 -27.47
N SER A 521 -26.47 22.67 -26.70
CA SER A 521 -25.15 23.05 -27.20
C SER A 521 -24.26 21.83 -27.37
N PHE A 522 -23.85 21.55 -28.59
CA PHE A 522 -22.96 20.44 -28.93
C PHE A 522 -21.50 20.86 -28.75
N MET A 523 -20.77 20.17 -27.89
CA MET A 523 -19.32 20.35 -27.76
C MET A 523 -18.62 19.47 -28.79
N ALA A 524 -18.04 20.11 -29.82
CA ALA A 524 -17.33 19.40 -30.89
C ALA A 524 -15.94 18.96 -30.44
N VAL A 525 -15.23 19.80 -29.66
CA VAL A 525 -13.90 19.49 -29.13
C VAL A 525 -13.62 20.27 -27.84
N MET A 526 -12.88 19.65 -26.93
CA MET A 526 -12.30 20.30 -25.77
C MET A 526 -10.77 20.23 -25.83
N PHE A 527 -10.12 21.39 -25.74
CA PHE A 527 -8.70 21.49 -25.52
C PHE A 527 -8.41 21.44 -24.02
N GLU A 528 -7.47 20.61 -23.59
CA GLU A 528 -7.06 20.47 -22.21
C GLU A 528 -5.59 20.84 -22.03
N GLY A 529 -5.35 21.80 -21.12
CA GLY A 529 -4.04 22.19 -20.62
C GLY A 529 -3.51 21.22 -19.57
N ALA A 530 -2.18 21.13 -19.49
CA ALA A 530 -1.45 20.18 -18.65
C ALA A 530 -1.83 18.71 -18.98
N ALA A 531 -1.13 18.15 -19.97
CA ALA A 531 -1.17 16.72 -20.29
C ALA A 531 -0.53 15.89 -19.16
N ASP A 532 -1.14 15.91 -17.98
CA ASP A 532 -0.89 14.91 -16.95
C ASP A 532 -1.39 13.56 -17.49
N PRO A 533 -0.79 12.41 -17.14
CA PRO A 533 -1.40 11.10 -17.30
C PRO A 533 -2.76 10.91 -16.59
N LEU A 534 -3.48 11.98 -16.22
CA LEU A 534 -4.91 12.04 -15.90
C LEU A 534 -5.77 11.63 -17.12
N VAL A 535 -5.64 10.36 -17.51
CA VAL A 535 -6.44 9.62 -18.48
C VAL A 535 -7.88 9.41 -17.99
N THR A 536 -8.27 9.90 -16.81
CA THR A 536 -9.34 9.25 -16.04
C THR A 536 -10.41 10.18 -15.51
N GLY A 537 -10.37 11.49 -15.80
CA GLY A 537 -11.45 12.39 -15.38
C GLY A 537 -12.52 12.53 -16.45
N ARG A 538 -12.18 13.26 -17.52
CA ARG A 538 -13.10 13.65 -18.58
C ARG A 538 -13.32 12.57 -19.63
N GLU A 539 -12.42 11.59 -19.73
CA GLU A 539 -12.60 10.40 -20.55
C GLU A 539 -13.73 9.51 -20.02
N GLU A 540 -13.88 9.41 -18.70
CA GLU A 540 -15.03 8.74 -18.06
C GLU A 540 -16.33 9.49 -18.35
N LEU A 541 -16.26 10.82 -18.45
CA LEU A 541 -17.37 11.67 -18.89
C LEU A 541 -17.59 11.58 -20.41
N GLY A 542 -16.71 10.92 -21.15
CA GLY A 542 -16.79 10.78 -22.61
C GLY A 542 -16.46 12.05 -23.40
N VAL A 543 -15.89 13.09 -22.78
CA VAL A 543 -15.61 14.38 -23.42
C VAL A 543 -14.63 14.19 -24.60
N PRO A 544 -14.89 14.79 -25.78
CA PRO A 544 -14.01 14.70 -26.94
C PRO A 544 -12.81 15.64 -26.78
N LYS A 545 -11.86 15.24 -25.94
CA LYS A 545 -10.73 16.09 -25.55
C LYS A 545 -9.45 15.80 -26.33
N ILE A 546 -8.66 16.85 -26.54
CA ILE A 546 -7.30 16.81 -27.07
C ILE A 546 -6.41 17.73 -26.23
N PHE A 547 -5.11 17.46 -26.19
CA PHE A 547 -4.18 18.22 -25.35
C PHE A 547 -3.56 19.39 -26.11
N CYS A 548 -3.42 20.53 -25.43
CA CYS A 548 -2.58 21.65 -25.86
C CYS A 548 -2.18 22.53 -24.68
N ASN A 549 -1.21 23.40 -24.86
CA ASN A 549 -0.96 24.47 -23.88
C ASN A 549 -2.09 25.49 -23.98
N ILE A 550 -2.57 25.96 -22.83
CA ILE A 550 -3.64 26.96 -22.73
C ILE A 550 -3.17 28.04 -21.76
N ASP A 551 -2.70 29.14 -22.31
CA ASP A 551 -2.19 30.27 -21.56
C ASP A 551 -3.26 31.34 -21.42
N VAL A 552 -3.49 31.81 -20.19
CA VAL A 552 -4.41 32.91 -19.90
C VAL A 552 -3.61 34.05 -19.29
N ALA A 553 -3.46 35.16 -20.02
CA ALA A 553 -2.81 36.37 -19.56
C ALA A 553 -3.86 37.44 -19.25
N LYS A 554 -3.98 37.82 -17.97
CA LYS A 554 -4.88 38.87 -17.50
C LYS A 554 -4.14 40.20 -17.47
N LYS A 555 -4.65 41.21 -18.17
CA LYS A 555 -4.20 42.61 -18.12
C LYS A 555 -5.34 43.48 -17.57
N GLU A 556 -5.04 44.74 -17.23
CA GLU A 556 -6.04 45.66 -16.65
C GLU A 556 -7.28 45.86 -17.53
N LYS A 557 -7.13 45.80 -18.86
CA LYS A 557 -8.20 46.09 -19.84
C LYS A 557 -8.49 44.96 -20.81
N CYS A 558 -7.82 43.80 -20.67
CA CYS A 558 -8.07 42.66 -21.55
C CYS A 558 -7.72 41.33 -20.88
N VAL A 559 -8.32 40.25 -21.38
CA VAL A 559 -7.88 38.88 -21.09
C VAL A 559 -7.50 38.21 -22.40
N LEU A 560 -6.25 37.75 -22.49
CA LEU A 560 -5.72 37.06 -23.65
C LEU A 560 -5.65 35.56 -23.38
N VAL A 561 -6.35 34.75 -24.17
CA VAL A 561 -6.27 33.29 -24.13
C VAL A 561 -5.56 32.79 -25.38
N LYS A 562 -4.55 31.91 -25.21
CA LYS A 562 -3.84 31.27 -26.32
C LYS A 562 -3.86 29.76 -26.16
N CYS A 563 -4.34 29.05 -27.19
CA CYS A 563 -4.16 27.61 -27.31
C CYS A 563 -3.00 27.33 -28.27
N SER A 564 -1.98 26.60 -27.80
CA SER A 564 -0.78 26.29 -28.59
C SER A 564 -0.30 24.86 -28.42
N TRP A 565 0.37 24.32 -29.43
CA TRP A 565 1.06 23.02 -29.35
C TRP A 565 2.50 23.19 -29.82
N ASP A 566 3.45 22.81 -28.97
CA ASP A 566 4.89 22.98 -29.24
C ASP A 566 5.25 24.42 -29.66
N GLY A 567 4.69 25.40 -28.95
CA GLY A 567 4.88 26.84 -29.22
C GLY A 567 4.08 27.41 -30.41
N ASN A 568 3.39 26.57 -31.20
CA ASN A 568 2.58 27.02 -32.33
C ASN A 568 1.15 27.35 -31.87
N VAL A 569 0.81 28.63 -31.85
CA VAL A 569 -0.53 29.11 -31.47
C VAL A 569 -1.51 28.86 -32.61
N PHE A 570 -2.66 28.27 -32.31
CA PHE A 570 -3.72 27.98 -33.29
C PHE A 570 -5.10 28.55 -32.89
N ILE A 571 -5.28 28.96 -31.63
CA ILE A 571 -6.41 29.78 -31.18
C ILE A 571 -5.86 30.94 -30.37
N GLU A 572 -6.29 32.16 -30.70
CA GLU A 572 -6.05 33.36 -29.91
C GLU A 572 -7.38 34.07 -29.66
N ILE A 573 -7.69 34.35 -28.40
CA ILE A 573 -8.90 35.08 -27.97
C ILE A 573 -8.45 36.30 -27.20
N ASP A 574 -8.88 37.49 -27.63
CA ASP A 574 -8.67 38.74 -26.92
C ASP A 574 -10.02 39.27 -26.41
N LEU A 575 -10.27 39.10 -25.11
CA LEU A 575 -11.48 39.60 -24.46
C LEU A 575 -11.33 41.07 -24.09
N GLY A 576 -11.67 41.91 -25.07
CA GLY A 576 -11.89 43.37 -24.97
C GLY A 576 -10.60 44.17 -24.77
N ALA A 577 -10.49 45.35 -25.41
CA ALA A 577 -9.38 46.30 -25.20
C ALA A 577 -9.76 47.50 -24.30
N GLY A 578 -11.02 47.54 -23.82
CA GLY A 578 -11.60 48.61 -22.99
C GLY A 578 -11.96 48.19 -21.57
N SER A 579 -12.41 49.13 -20.73
CA SER A 579 -12.79 48.84 -19.33
C SER A 579 -14.05 47.95 -19.26
N PRO A 580 -14.03 46.85 -18.49
CA PRO A 580 -15.18 45.96 -18.36
C PRO A 580 -16.32 46.63 -17.58
N THR A 581 -17.56 46.22 -17.88
CA THR A 581 -18.73 46.59 -17.08
C THR A 581 -19.05 45.48 -16.08
N ASN A 582 -19.24 45.85 -14.80
CA ASN A 582 -19.59 44.91 -13.73
C ASN A 582 -21.10 44.72 -13.66
N GLY A 583 -21.56 43.48 -13.62
CA GLY A 583 -22.96 43.12 -13.38
C GLY A 583 -23.06 41.94 -12.42
N ALA A 584 -24.16 41.87 -11.66
CA ALA A 584 -24.50 40.66 -10.92
C ALA A 584 -24.93 39.56 -11.89
N ALA A 585 -24.45 38.32 -11.69
CA ALA A 585 -24.91 37.19 -12.48
C ALA A 585 -26.39 36.90 -12.16
N THR A 586 -27.31 37.35 -13.01
CA THR A 586 -28.70 36.89 -12.95
C THR A 586 -28.83 35.57 -13.69
N ASN A 587 -29.34 34.55 -12.99
CA ASN A 587 -29.89 33.37 -13.65
C ASN A 587 -31.22 33.80 -14.31
N GLY A 588 -31.13 34.31 -15.54
CA GLY A 588 -32.29 34.63 -16.38
C GLY A 588 -32.81 36.07 -16.28
N VAL A 589 -32.73 36.73 -17.45
CA VAL A 589 -33.63 37.78 -18.00
C VAL A 589 -33.93 39.02 -17.14
N SER A 590 -33.33 40.15 -17.53
CA SER A 590 -33.89 41.49 -17.28
C SER A 590 -34.70 41.94 -18.51
N LYS A 591 -36.01 42.20 -18.33
CA LYS A 591 -36.84 42.93 -19.30
C LYS A 591 -36.58 44.44 -19.18
N PRO A 592 -36.41 45.20 -20.28
CA PRO A 592 -36.66 46.64 -20.27
C PRO A 592 -38.12 46.95 -20.58
N GLU A 593 -38.59 48.05 -20.01
CA GLU A 593 -39.97 48.57 -19.98
C GLU A 593 -40.47 49.10 -21.34
N ASP A 594 -41.80 49.08 -21.51
CA ASP A 594 -42.56 49.58 -22.66
C ASP A 594 -42.36 51.09 -22.92
N GLN A 595 -42.03 51.47 -24.17
CA GLN A 595 -42.51 52.71 -24.81
C GLN A 595 -42.71 52.50 -26.33
N ASP A 596 -43.78 53.11 -26.83
CA ASP A 596 -44.46 52.93 -28.12
C ASP A 596 -43.59 53.10 -29.39
N ALA A 597 -43.78 52.18 -30.35
CA ALA A 597 -43.81 52.48 -31.78
C ALA A 597 -44.36 51.28 -32.60
N GLN A 598 -45.54 51.44 -33.19
CA GLN A 598 -46.05 50.54 -34.23
C GLN A 598 -45.17 50.66 -35.48
N THR A 599 -44.53 49.57 -35.91
CA THR A 599 -44.21 49.35 -37.33
C THR A 599 -44.01 47.86 -37.61
N GLN A 600 -44.85 47.33 -38.50
CA GLN A 600 -44.76 45.97 -39.03
C GLN A 600 -43.54 45.86 -39.97
N THR A 601 -42.59 44.98 -39.66
CA THR A 601 -41.70 44.36 -40.65
C THR A 601 -41.46 42.88 -40.31
N ASN A 602 -41.46 42.08 -41.38
CA ASN A 602 -41.49 40.62 -41.41
C ASN A 602 -40.22 39.95 -40.86
N GLY A 603 -40.41 38.83 -40.14
CA GLY A 603 -39.51 37.67 -40.17
C GLY A 603 -38.27 37.67 -39.26
N ALA A 604 -38.30 38.33 -38.10
CA ALA A 604 -37.22 38.21 -37.12
C ALA A 604 -37.19 36.79 -36.49
N LEU A 605 -36.01 36.17 -36.52
CA LEU A 605 -35.67 34.96 -35.76
C LEU A 605 -36.12 35.13 -34.30
N GLN A 606 -37.02 34.26 -33.82
CA GLN A 606 -37.19 34.14 -32.38
C GLN A 606 -35.88 33.61 -31.77
N PRO A 607 -35.37 34.22 -30.69
CA PRO A 607 -34.21 33.67 -29.99
C PRO A 607 -34.54 32.25 -29.55
N VAL A 608 -33.76 31.27 -30.01
CA VAL A 608 -33.84 29.92 -29.45
C VAL A 608 -33.46 30.07 -27.98
N GLN A 609 -34.44 29.90 -27.10
CA GLN A 609 -34.27 29.85 -25.65
C GLN A 609 -33.07 28.95 -25.35
N ASP A 610 -32.03 29.48 -24.69
CA ASP A 610 -30.79 28.73 -24.37
C ASP A 610 -31.17 27.42 -23.64
N ALA A 611 -31.23 26.31 -24.38
CA ALA A 611 -31.54 25.02 -23.79
C ALA A 611 -30.37 24.64 -22.87
N PRO A 612 -30.61 24.38 -21.57
CA PRO A 612 -29.58 24.29 -20.53
C PRO A 612 -28.74 23.00 -20.57
N THR A 613 -28.63 22.36 -21.74
CA THR A 613 -28.04 21.04 -21.90
C THR A 613 -26.83 21.09 -22.82
N TRP A 614 -25.65 20.84 -22.27
CA TRP A 614 -24.46 20.51 -23.03
C TRP A 614 -24.45 19.03 -23.36
N PHE A 615 -24.02 18.68 -24.56
CA PHE A 615 -23.86 17.28 -24.96
C PHE A 615 -22.71 17.10 -25.95
N TRP A 616 -22.20 15.88 -26.05
CA TRP A 616 -21.11 15.51 -26.95
C TRP A 616 -21.26 14.06 -27.41
N TYR A 617 -20.48 13.70 -28.44
CA TYR A 617 -20.44 12.36 -29.00
C TYR A 617 -19.18 11.63 -28.54
N ARG A 618 -19.33 10.45 -27.94
CA ARG A 618 -18.21 9.60 -27.54
C ARG A 618 -18.02 8.51 -28.58
N CYS A 619 -16.77 8.26 -28.96
CA CYS A 619 -16.34 7.09 -29.72
C CYS A 619 -15.10 6.48 -29.06
N VAL A 620 -15.14 5.18 -28.79
CA VAL A 620 -14.03 4.40 -28.21
C VAL A 620 -13.59 3.38 -29.26
N PRO A 621 -12.40 3.51 -29.86
CA PRO A 621 -11.89 2.57 -30.85
C PRO A 621 -11.71 1.17 -30.27
N SER A 622 -11.99 0.16 -31.08
CA SER A 622 -11.88 -1.24 -30.71
C SER A 622 -10.43 -1.73 -30.67
N VAL A 623 -10.06 -2.44 -29.60
CA VAL A 623 -8.71 -3.00 -29.45
C VAL A 623 -8.46 -4.04 -30.54
N GLY A 624 -7.48 -3.78 -31.39
CA GLY A 624 -7.08 -4.69 -32.47
C GLY A 624 -7.94 -4.62 -33.75
N LYS A 625 -9.00 -3.80 -33.80
CA LYS A 625 -9.86 -3.64 -34.98
C LYS A 625 -9.88 -2.19 -35.47
N LYS A 626 -8.96 -1.87 -36.39
CA LYS A 626 -8.84 -0.51 -36.95
C LYS A 626 -10.16 -0.05 -37.57
N GLY A 627 -10.60 1.15 -37.21
CA GLY A 627 -11.82 1.77 -37.76
C GLY A 627 -13.14 1.26 -37.19
N VAL A 628 -13.11 0.30 -36.25
CA VAL A 628 -14.31 -0.18 -35.55
C VAL A 628 -14.34 0.43 -34.16
N ALA A 629 -15.49 0.92 -33.71
CA ALA A 629 -15.67 1.37 -32.33
C ALA A 629 -16.16 0.21 -31.43
N ASP A 630 -15.61 0.08 -30.23
CA ASP A 630 -16.17 -0.78 -29.16
C ASP A 630 -17.39 -0.12 -28.51
N ALA A 631 -17.44 1.22 -28.50
CA ALA A 631 -18.60 1.97 -28.05
C ALA A 631 -18.67 3.33 -28.75
N GLU A 632 -19.88 3.71 -29.17
CA GLU A 632 -20.18 5.06 -29.63
C GLU A 632 -21.59 5.46 -29.19
N TYR A 633 -21.78 6.66 -28.67
CA TYR A 633 -23.06 7.12 -28.10
C TYR A 633 -23.05 8.62 -27.78
N LEU A 634 -24.24 9.19 -27.61
CA LEU A 634 -24.41 10.55 -27.12
C LEU A 634 -24.28 10.59 -25.59
N VAL A 635 -23.52 11.55 -25.08
CA VAL A 635 -23.47 11.89 -23.66
C VAL A 635 -24.15 13.23 -23.45
N THR A 636 -25.17 13.25 -22.60
CA THR A 636 -25.86 14.48 -22.22
C THR A 636 -25.56 14.84 -20.77
N GLN A 637 -25.31 16.12 -20.53
CA GLN A 637 -25.19 16.68 -19.20
C GLN A 637 -26.54 17.29 -18.77
N THR A 638 -27.18 16.70 -17.76
CA THR A 638 -28.38 17.28 -17.12
C THR A 638 -28.00 17.91 -15.78
N HIS A 639 -28.30 19.19 -15.59
CA HIS A 639 -28.14 19.87 -14.31
C HIS A 639 -29.21 19.36 -13.32
N GLU A 640 -28.85 18.49 -12.39
CA GLU A 640 -29.64 18.32 -11.16
C GLU A 640 -29.24 19.45 -10.18
N PRO A 641 -30.20 20.07 -9.49
CA PRO A 641 -29.87 21.00 -8.41
C PRO A 641 -29.07 20.24 -7.34
N VAL A 642 -27.90 20.79 -6.97
CA VAL A 642 -27.05 20.23 -5.90
C VAL A 642 -27.87 20.25 -4.59
N PRO A 643 -28.09 19.09 -3.94
CA PRO A 643 -28.69 19.08 -2.61
C PRO A 643 -27.73 19.76 -1.63
N ASP A 644 -28.20 20.74 -0.89
CA ASP A 644 -27.53 21.39 0.25
C ASP A 644 -26.31 22.31 -0.02
N SER A 645 -26.40 23.24 -0.98
CA SER A 645 -25.62 24.49 -0.89
C SER A 645 -26.53 25.66 -0.52
N THR A 646 -26.57 26.02 0.76
CA THR A 646 -27.34 27.16 1.30
C THR A 646 -26.75 28.54 0.99
N SER A 647 -25.77 28.64 0.09
CA SER A 647 -25.24 29.93 -0.38
C SER A 647 -25.33 30.00 -1.89
N PRO A 648 -26.02 30.99 -2.49
CA PRO A 648 -25.85 31.28 -3.90
C PRO A 648 -24.38 31.69 -4.09
N ASP A 649 -23.59 30.90 -4.83
CA ASP A 649 -22.25 31.34 -5.25
C ASP A 649 -22.41 32.68 -5.95
N ALA A 650 -21.97 33.75 -5.29
CA ALA A 650 -21.97 35.09 -5.85
C ALA A 650 -20.94 35.13 -6.99
N ALA A 651 -21.36 34.76 -8.20
CA ALA A 651 -20.51 34.79 -9.37
C ALA A 651 -20.31 36.24 -9.81
N ALA A 652 -19.07 36.73 -9.77
CA ALA A 652 -18.73 38.05 -10.30
C ALA A 652 -18.62 37.95 -11.83
N LYS A 653 -19.51 38.67 -12.55
CA LYS A 653 -19.53 38.68 -14.02
C LYS A 653 -19.03 40.03 -14.56
N LYS A 654 -18.07 39.96 -15.47
CA LYS A 654 -17.51 41.09 -16.22
C LYS A 654 -17.87 40.92 -17.69
N THR A 655 -18.51 41.92 -18.31
CA THR A 655 -18.81 41.90 -19.75
C THR A 655 -17.76 42.71 -20.50
N TRP A 656 -17.30 42.20 -21.64
CA TRP A 656 -16.31 42.84 -22.49
C TRP A 656 -16.94 43.41 -23.75
N HIS A 657 -16.37 44.51 -24.24
CA HIS A 657 -16.73 45.13 -25.50
C HIS A 657 -15.50 45.09 -26.43
N GLU A 658 -15.70 44.95 -27.74
CA GLU A 658 -14.62 44.90 -28.75
C GLU A 658 -13.70 43.67 -28.67
N SER A 659 -14.23 42.52 -28.25
CA SER A 659 -13.44 41.27 -28.23
C SER A 659 -13.15 40.75 -29.64
N THR A 660 -11.99 40.12 -29.82
CA THR A 660 -11.57 39.50 -31.08
C THR A 660 -11.15 38.06 -30.90
N MET A 661 -11.18 37.29 -31.98
CA MET A 661 -10.62 35.95 -32.00
C MET A 661 -9.91 35.68 -33.33
N LYS A 662 -8.89 34.84 -33.29
CA LYS A 662 -8.14 34.40 -34.45
C LYS A 662 -7.89 32.90 -34.38
N PHE A 663 -8.12 32.23 -35.51
CA PHE A 663 -7.73 30.85 -35.73
C PHE A 663 -6.54 30.82 -36.70
N ASP A 664 -5.49 30.10 -36.34
CA ASP A 664 -4.36 29.87 -37.25
C ASP A 664 -4.40 28.42 -37.75
N ARG A 665 -4.29 28.26 -39.07
CA ARG A 665 -4.31 26.96 -39.74
C ARG A 665 -3.11 26.10 -39.32
N GLY A 666 -1.97 26.75 -39.08
CA GLY A 666 -0.66 26.10 -39.06
C GLY A 666 -0.39 25.28 -40.33
N THR A 667 0.52 24.32 -40.22
CA THR A 667 0.87 23.39 -41.31
C THR A 667 0.97 21.98 -40.75
N TRP A 668 1.01 20.97 -41.63
CA TRP A 668 1.33 19.59 -41.25
C TRP A 668 2.67 19.48 -40.48
N LYS A 669 3.63 20.38 -40.73
CA LYS A 669 4.92 20.38 -40.02
C LYS A 669 4.83 20.97 -38.63
N THR A 670 4.02 22.01 -38.43
CA THR A 670 3.93 22.73 -37.16
C THR A 670 2.90 22.13 -36.20
N LEU A 671 1.84 21.50 -36.72
CA LEU A 671 0.76 20.91 -35.93
C LEU A 671 0.38 19.50 -36.43
N PRO A 672 1.30 18.54 -36.62
CA PRO A 672 0.99 17.27 -37.31
C PRO A 672 -0.20 16.49 -36.70
N THR A 673 -0.34 16.48 -35.38
CA THR A 673 -1.41 15.78 -34.66
C THR A 673 -2.69 16.59 -34.51
N LEU A 674 -2.62 17.91 -34.70
CA LEU A 674 -3.73 18.85 -34.51
C LEU A 674 -4.15 19.59 -35.79
N HIS A 675 -3.44 19.37 -36.91
CA HIS A 675 -3.63 20.14 -38.14
C HIS A 675 -5.05 20.01 -38.67
N HIS A 676 -5.65 18.83 -38.59
CA HIS A 676 -7.03 18.60 -38.99
C HIS A 676 -8.02 19.44 -38.16
N VAL A 677 -7.78 19.64 -36.86
CA VAL A 677 -8.60 20.51 -36.01
C VAL A 677 -8.31 21.99 -36.28
N ALA A 678 -7.03 22.39 -36.26
CA ALA A 678 -6.62 23.78 -36.45
C ALA A 678 -7.02 24.33 -37.82
N SER A 679 -6.84 23.54 -38.88
CA SER A 679 -7.26 23.93 -40.23
C SER A 679 -8.77 24.03 -40.38
N THR A 680 -9.52 23.13 -39.76
CA THR A 680 -10.98 23.19 -39.72
C THR A 680 -11.45 24.46 -38.98
N LEU A 681 -10.87 24.80 -37.83
CA LEU A 681 -11.23 26.04 -37.14
C LEU A 681 -10.86 27.29 -37.97
N ALA A 682 -9.73 27.27 -38.68
CA ALA A 682 -9.28 28.38 -39.51
C ALA A 682 -10.09 28.57 -40.81
N ASP A 683 -10.66 27.50 -41.36
CA ASP A 683 -11.53 27.54 -42.56
C ASP A 683 -12.95 28.03 -42.24
N MET A 684 -13.31 28.13 -40.96
CA MET A 684 -14.63 28.57 -40.52
C MET A 684 -14.83 30.09 -40.73
N PRO A 685 -15.86 30.52 -41.48
CA PRO A 685 -16.14 31.94 -41.64
C PRO A 685 -16.76 32.51 -40.36
N VAL A 686 -16.10 33.49 -39.73
CA VAL A 686 -16.63 34.20 -38.54
C VAL A 686 -17.24 35.52 -38.99
N TYR A 687 -18.54 35.71 -38.77
CA TYR A 687 -19.27 36.91 -39.22
C TYR A 687 -19.25 38.05 -38.19
N GLY A 688 -19.07 37.72 -36.91
CA GLY A 688 -18.95 38.72 -35.85
C GLY A 688 -19.10 38.13 -34.46
N VAL A 689 -18.54 38.83 -33.47
CA VAL A 689 -18.69 38.49 -32.04
C VAL A 689 -20.03 39.02 -31.55
N ILE A 690 -20.80 38.15 -30.88
CA ILE A 690 -22.15 38.44 -30.35
C ILE A 690 -22.05 38.89 -28.89
N ALA A 691 -21.27 38.17 -28.08
CA ALA A 691 -21.10 38.45 -26.66
C ALA A 691 -19.76 37.93 -26.14
N SER A 692 -19.22 38.58 -25.13
CA SER A 692 -18.03 38.14 -24.42
C SER A 692 -18.08 38.50 -22.94
N ASP A 693 -17.71 37.55 -22.09
CA ASP A 693 -17.77 37.73 -20.64
C ASP A 693 -16.72 36.91 -19.89
N THR A 694 -16.38 37.38 -18.69
CA THR A 694 -15.61 36.64 -17.70
C THR A 694 -16.48 36.45 -16.46
N THR A 695 -16.61 35.20 -15.99
CA THR A 695 -17.34 34.87 -14.77
C THR A 695 -16.41 34.18 -13.76
N GLU A 696 -16.24 34.78 -12.59
CA GLU A 696 -15.42 34.26 -11.48
C GLU A 696 -16.30 33.59 -10.43
N ARG A 697 -15.90 32.40 -9.96
CA ARG A 697 -16.60 31.65 -8.90
C ARG A 697 -15.59 31.10 -7.89
N GLU A 698 -15.88 31.32 -6.60
CA GLU A 698 -15.01 30.87 -5.51
C GLU A 698 -15.02 29.34 -5.31
N ASN A 699 -16.09 28.66 -5.76
CA ASN A 699 -16.23 27.21 -5.67
C ASN A 699 -16.09 26.50 -7.04
N LEU A 700 -15.60 25.26 -7.00
CA LEU A 700 -15.57 24.33 -8.13
C LEU A 700 -16.99 23.91 -8.56
N THR A 701 -17.64 24.76 -9.35
CA THR A 701 -18.98 24.50 -9.91
C THR A 701 -18.93 24.00 -11.35
N SER A 702 -17.74 23.75 -11.90
CA SER A 702 -17.61 23.26 -13.27
C SER A 702 -18.15 21.84 -13.38
N PRO A 703 -19.06 21.58 -14.33
CA PRO A 703 -19.58 20.24 -14.57
C PRO A 703 -18.48 19.28 -15.03
N PHE A 704 -17.39 19.78 -15.62
CA PHE A 704 -16.25 18.95 -16.02
C PHE A 704 -15.44 18.40 -14.83
N ILE A 705 -15.76 18.81 -13.61
CA ILE A 705 -15.13 18.38 -12.36
C ILE A 705 -16.17 17.71 -11.44
N HIS A 706 -17.39 18.24 -11.40
CA HIS A 706 -18.42 17.87 -10.43
C HIS A 706 -19.34 16.73 -10.92
N TYR A 707 -19.31 15.58 -10.23
CA TYR A 707 -20.17 14.41 -10.54
C TYR A 707 -21.59 14.49 -9.96
N ALA A 708 -21.96 15.58 -9.25
CA ALA A 708 -23.36 15.79 -8.87
C ALA A 708 -24.26 16.06 -10.08
N CYS A 709 -23.67 16.35 -11.26
CA CYS A 709 -24.38 16.27 -12.52
C CYS A 709 -24.55 14.80 -12.92
N LYS A 710 -25.80 14.31 -12.99
CA LYS A 710 -26.06 13.02 -13.64
C LYS A 710 -25.76 13.14 -15.13
N TYR A 711 -24.89 12.26 -15.61
CA TYR A 711 -24.68 12.04 -17.03
C TYR A 711 -25.57 10.91 -17.49
N LYS A 712 -26.36 11.15 -18.53
CA LYS A 712 -27.14 10.10 -19.18
C LYS A 712 -26.41 9.69 -20.45
N GLN A 713 -26.06 8.41 -20.54
CA GLN A 713 -25.63 7.80 -21.78
C GLN A 713 -26.89 7.43 -22.56
N THR A 714 -27.04 7.98 -23.75
CA THR A 714 -28.06 7.51 -24.68
C THR A 714 -27.36 6.57 -25.63
N LEU A 715 -27.32 5.29 -25.22
CA LEU A 715 -26.71 4.23 -26.00
C LEU A 715 -27.44 4.07 -27.33
N LEU A 716 -26.66 3.75 -28.37
CA LEU A 716 -27.15 3.40 -29.69
C LEU A 716 -28.11 2.20 -29.62
#